data_AF-A0A521NKZ0-F1
#
_entry.id   AF-A0A521NKZ0-F1
#
_cell.length_a   1.000
_cell.length_b   1.000
_cell.length_c   1.000
_cell.angle_alpha   90.00
_cell.angle_beta   90.00
_cell.angle_gamma   90.00
#
_symmetry.space_group_name_H-M   'P 1'
#
loop_
_entity.id
_entity.type
_entity.pdbx_description
1 polymer ?
#
loop_
_entity_poly.entity_id
_entity_poly.type
_entity_poly.pdbx_seq_one_letter_code
_entity_poly.pdbx_strand_id
1 'polypeptide(L)'
;MNQQTPRRPRIDSLQAAALACAIASALLAMGGPARAQGAPAAPSTTLQLALPAQPLAQSLGVLSRQYGIAIGGESSLLEGRTAPAVRGAVTLQQALERVLAGSGLGYVRNGDAAFTVVRASAGDTGALPPIVVTAGTEETATGHVPGYIARRATAGSKTDTPIIETPQSISVVTSDFIEATGATRLKESLAYTPGINVSPWGADSRFDWTILRGFDAQAPGYYLDGLQLRNNNGWAIWQTESYGTERVEVLRGPSSVLYGQNGPGGMINVVSKRPTAQPLRELQLQFGDNARRQIAGDFSGPLDAEGKLLYRLTGLLRDASLPASGLPNDRSFIAPSLTWKPSGDTSLTLLSHYLRIRDGSSYGSFPEVGTLLPNPNGQFSRKTYVGDPNFDRFNQDQWMVGYLFEHRLSDTLSFRQNARYGSIKVDYGQVYNQPSFVTVDADNPDSPANYRVLSRFPFASKEAARIASIDNQLQAKLRWGDWQHTLLVGLDYQRSRNDQRTSNSGTVSDIDGYLPVSTGLTTTADPWFDARTTLSQTGFYLQDQIKWGDWVATLGGRYDSARAVSFSHIDGSTTRIDDHKFTSRAGLVYLHPSGWAPYFSYSESFSPTVTVDPQTNQPLKPETGRQYEVGVRYQPAGRKDKYSAAVFDLRRQNYITYDADYTPRQTGEILVRGLELEASFEPLPRMNVTAAYTYTPTAEVTASSTPSEIGKQMQAVSRNQLSVWADYRFANGVKLGLGARFMGSNRGYQQSTPVPVPSYTVFDALLGYDFERWSLALNLRNLGNRNYVANCSSGSCYYGEPRKVLATATYRW
;
A
#
# COMPACT_ATOMS: atom_id res chain seq x y z
N MET A 1 -8.36 -60.97 -7.92
CA MET A 1 -7.10 -61.06 -8.69
C MET A 1 -6.36 -59.73 -8.58
N ASN A 2 -5.03 -59.71 -8.68
CA ASN A 2 -4.23 -58.55 -8.26
C ASN A 2 -4.44 -57.29 -9.11
N GLN A 3 -4.56 -56.12 -8.46
CA GLN A 3 -4.24 -54.82 -9.05
C GLN A 3 -3.28 -54.08 -8.10
N GLN A 4 -2.16 -53.59 -8.65
CA GLN A 4 -1.16 -52.85 -7.89
C GLN A 4 -1.52 -51.37 -7.86
N THR A 5 -1.49 -50.74 -6.69
CA THR A 5 -1.67 -49.28 -6.54
C THR A 5 -0.31 -48.56 -6.67
N PRO A 6 -0.13 -47.66 -7.66
CA PRO A 6 1.12 -46.92 -7.79
C PRO A 6 1.18 -45.76 -6.77
N ARG A 7 1.88 -45.98 -5.66
CA ARG A 7 2.32 -44.86 -4.79
C ARG A 7 3.30 -43.97 -5.57
N ARG A 8 2.98 -42.68 -5.72
CA ARG A 8 3.91 -41.62 -6.15
C ARG A 8 3.88 -40.42 -5.19
N PRO A 9 4.97 -39.63 -5.09
CA PRO A 9 5.31 -38.95 -3.84
C PRO A 9 4.71 -37.55 -3.67
N ARG A 10 4.43 -37.17 -2.41
CA ARG A 10 4.20 -35.78 -1.98
C ARG A 10 5.51 -35.21 -1.41
N ILE A 11 6.38 -34.63 -2.23
CA ILE A 11 7.69 -34.10 -1.76
C ILE A 11 7.96 -32.65 -2.23
N ASP A 12 7.57 -32.27 -3.44
CA ASP A 12 8.03 -31.03 -4.10
C ASP A 12 7.67 -29.74 -3.34
N SER A 13 6.51 -29.70 -2.67
CA SER A 13 6.08 -28.54 -1.88
C SER A 13 6.95 -28.30 -0.64
N LEU A 14 7.50 -29.36 -0.04
CA LEU A 14 8.43 -29.26 1.08
C LEU A 14 9.80 -28.76 0.62
N GLN A 15 10.28 -29.15 -0.57
CA GLN A 15 11.56 -28.67 -1.09
C GLN A 15 11.53 -27.19 -1.47
N ALA A 16 10.43 -26.72 -2.10
CA ALA A 16 10.26 -25.30 -2.40
C ALA A 16 10.15 -24.43 -1.13
N ALA A 17 9.41 -24.90 -0.12
CA ALA A 17 9.33 -24.25 1.19
C ALA A 17 10.69 -24.27 1.92
N ALA A 18 11.40 -25.40 1.90
CA ALA A 18 12.72 -25.54 2.50
C ALA A 18 13.76 -24.63 1.82
N LEU A 19 13.69 -24.41 0.50
CA LEU A 19 14.59 -23.48 -0.20
C LEU A 19 14.28 -22.02 0.16
N ALA A 20 13.00 -21.63 0.27
CA ALA A 20 12.60 -20.31 0.74
C ALA A 20 13.04 -20.07 2.19
N CYS A 21 12.84 -21.06 3.07
CA CYS A 21 13.34 -21.03 4.44
C CYS A 21 14.87 -21.02 4.48
N ALA A 22 15.58 -21.76 3.62
CA ALA A 22 17.05 -21.78 3.59
C ALA A 22 17.64 -20.43 3.16
N ILE A 23 17.01 -19.74 2.19
CA ILE A 23 17.41 -18.37 1.80
C ILE A 23 17.13 -17.39 2.93
N ALA A 24 15.96 -17.46 3.59
CA ALA A 24 15.66 -16.65 4.77
C ALA A 24 16.63 -16.93 5.93
N SER A 25 16.94 -18.20 6.20
CA SER A 25 17.92 -18.62 7.21
C SER A 25 19.34 -18.19 6.86
N ALA A 26 19.75 -18.20 5.58
CA ALA A 26 21.06 -17.70 5.18
C ALA A 26 21.20 -16.18 5.38
N LEU A 27 20.13 -15.42 5.12
CA LEU A 27 20.06 -13.98 5.39
C LEU A 27 20.03 -13.67 6.89
N LEU A 28 19.41 -14.52 7.71
CA LEU A 28 19.39 -14.38 9.18
C LEU A 28 20.69 -14.86 9.85
N ALA A 29 21.33 -15.90 9.34
CA ALA A 29 22.50 -16.54 9.95
C ALA A 29 23.80 -15.72 9.85
N MET A 30 23.83 -14.64 9.05
CA MET A 30 24.94 -13.69 9.07
C MET A 30 24.91 -12.77 10.32
N GLY A 31 23.81 -12.76 11.10
CA GLY A 31 23.70 -12.08 12.39
C GLY A 31 24.29 -12.88 13.55
N GLY A 32 25.61 -13.09 13.58
CA GLY A 32 26.29 -13.71 14.73
C GLY A 32 26.18 -12.87 16.01
N PRO A 33 26.08 -13.48 17.21
CA PRO A 33 25.85 -12.75 18.46
C PRO A 33 27.11 -11.99 18.91
N ALA A 34 27.21 -10.72 18.50
CA ALA A 34 28.20 -9.79 19.02
C ALA A 34 28.00 -9.60 20.54
N ARG A 35 28.95 -10.08 21.34
CA ARG A 35 28.96 -9.86 22.79
C ARG A 35 29.09 -8.37 23.08
N ALA A 36 28.14 -7.82 23.84
CA ALA A 36 28.19 -6.44 24.28
C ALA A 36 29.40 -6.21 25.19
N GLN A 37 30.39 -5.45 24.71
CA GLN A 37 31.30 -4.71 25.57
C GLN A 37 30.61 -3.40 25.94
N GLY A 38 30.64 -3.03 27.22
CA GLY A 38 30.06 -1.78 27.68
C GLY A 38 30.72 -0.57 27.02
N ALA A 39 29.93 0.45 26.66
CA ALA A 39 30.46 1.65 26.03
C ALA A 39 31.44 2.37 26.99
N PRO A 40 32.72 2.56 26.62
CA PRO A 40 33.60 3.43 27.37
C PRO A 40 33.16 4.89 27.20
N ALA A 41 33.34 5.70 28.25
CA ALA A 41 33.20 7.15 28.12
C ALA A 41 34.18 7.68 27.05
N ALA A 42 33.79 8.75 26.36
CA ALA A 42 34.60 9.36 25.30
C ALA A 42 36.03 9.66 25.82
N PRO A 43 37.08 9.06 25.24
CA PRO A 43 38.41 9.15 25.81
C PRO A 43 38.99 10.55 25.60
N SER A 44 39.56 11.10 26.66
CA SER A 44 40.41 12.31 26.62
C SER A 44 41.76 12.01 25.95
N THR A 45 41.74 11.51 24.71
CA THR A 45 42.92 11.03 23.99
C THR A 45 43.89 12.18 23.74
N THR A 46 44.91 12.27 24.57
CA THR A 46 46.01 13.21 24.43
C THR A 46 46.99 12.68 23.38
N LEU A 47 47.21 13.45 22.31
CA LEU A 47 48.19 13.12 21.26
C LEU A 47 49.37 14.09 21.31
N GLN A 48 50.54 13.60 20.90
CA GLN A 48 51.76 14.41 20.81
C GLN A 48 51.78 15.16 19.49
N LEU A 49 51.40 16.44 19.51
CA LEU A 49 51.38 17.31 18.34
C LEU A 49 52.72 18.01 18.08
N ALA A 50 53.01 18.26 16.81
CA ALA A 50 54.16 19.01 16.34
C ALA A 50 53.84 19.77 15.04
N LEU A 51 52.89 20.69 15.09
CA LEU A 51 52.52 21.56 13.97
C LEU A 51 53.44 22.79 13.91
N PRO A 52 54.01 23.13 12.75
CA PRO A 52 54.58 24.46 12.51
C PRO A 52 53.44 25.50 12.38
N ALA A 53 53.79 26.79 12.38
CA ALA A 53 52.85 27.82 11.92
C ALA A 53 52.64 27.67 10.41
N GLN A 54 51.39 27.55 9.97
CA GLN A 54 51.01 27.17 8.60
C GLN A 54 49.54 27.61 8.34
N PRO A 55 49.03 27.57 7.09
CA PRO A 55 47.65 27.93 6.78
C PRO A 55 46.62 27.20 7.67
N LEU A 56 45.59 27.94 8.11
CA LEU A 56 44.65 27.45 9.12
C LEU A 56 43.91 26.18 8.66
N ALA A 57 43.42 26.17 7.42
CA ALA A 57 42.79 24.99 6.82
C ALA A 57 43.72 23.76 6.81
N GLN A 58 45.04 23.95 6.63
CA GLN A 58 46.02 22.87 6.66
C GLN A 58 46.20 22.32 8.08
N SER A 59 46.30 23.19 9.10
CA SER A 59 46.34 22.75 10.51
C SER A 59 45.09 21.99 10.93
N LEU A 60 43.89 22.51 10.63
CA LEU A 60 42.62 21.84 10.93
C LEU A 60 42.53 20.47 10.22
N GLY A 61 42.99 20.38 8.97
CA GLY A 61 43.07 19.12 8.22
C GLY A 61 44.03 18.10 8.84
N VAL A 62 45.16 18.53 9.44
CA VAL A 62 46.07 17.62 10.17
C VAL A 62 45.43 17.17 11.48
N LEU A 63 44.81 18.08 12.26
CA LEU A 63 44.07 17.71 13.47
C LEU A 63 42.98 16.67 13.18
N SER A 64 42.21 16.87 12.11
CA SER A 64 41.13 15.97 11.73
C SER A 64 41.64 14.54 11.44
N ARG A 65 42.76 14.43 10.72
CA ARG A 65 43.41 13.13 10.46
C ARG A 65 44.02 12.48 11.69
N GLN A 66 44.62 13.25 12.60
CA GLN A 66 45.31 12.69 13.78
C GLN A 66 44.35 12.24 14.88
N TYR A 67 43.27 12.99 15.13
CA TYR A 67 42.27 12.62 16.15
C TYR A 67 41.10 11.78 15.59
N GLY A 68 41.07 11.48 14.29
CA GLY A 68 40.04 10.64 13.65
C GLY A 68 38.63 11.26 13.65
N ILE A 69 38.53 12.58 13.78
CA ILE A 69 37.29 13.34 13.97
C ILE A 69 37.17 14.37 12.85
N ALA A 70 35.97 14.58 12.30
CA ALA A 70 35.75 15.55 11.23
C ALA A 70 35.89 16.98 11.75
N ILE A 71 36.71 17.80 11.11
CA ILE A 71 36.88 19.23 11.44
C ILE A 71 36.75 20.04 10.15
N GLY A 72 35.78 20.94 10.10
CA GLY A 72 35.48 21.75 8.92
C GLY A 72 34.97 23.14 9.25
N GLY A 73 34.63 23.92 8.23
CA GLY A 73 34.09 25.28 8.33
C GLY A 73 33.89 25.86 6.93
N GLU A 74 33.22 27.01 6.83
CA GLU A 74 33.11 27.71 5.54
C GLU A 74 34.52 28.11 5.04
N SER A 75 34.79 27.92 3.74
CA SER A 75 36.10 28.24 3.14
C SER A 75 36.48 29.72 3.36
N SER A 76 35.50 30.61 3.22
CA SER A 76 35.59 32.06 3.47
C SER A 76 36.00 32.45 4.91
N LEU A 77 35.90 31.54 5.88
CA LEU A 77 36.38 31.74 7.24
C LEU A 77 37.83 31.28 7.43
N LEU A 78 38.31 30.34 6.61
CA LEU A 78 39.62 29.70 6.77
C LEU A 78 40.68 30.24 5.79
N GLU A 79 40.25 30.79 4.66
CA GLU A 79 41.08 31.37 3.61
C GLU A 79 41.87 32.60 4.11
N GLY A 80 43.11 32.73 3.66
CA GLY A 80 44.04 33.80 4.05
C GLY A 80 44.55 33.75 5.51
N ARG A 81 44.06 32.85 6.36
CA ARG A 81 44.44 32.78 7.79
C ARG A 81 45.57 31.79 8.05
N THR A 82 46.46 32.15 8.97
CA THR A 82 47.57 31.31 9.44
C THR A 82 47.32 30.87 10.88
N ALA A 83 47.49 29.58 11.16
CA ALA A 83 47.43 29.03 12.51
C ALA A 83 48.78 29.17 13.23
N PRO A 84 48.79 29.39 14.56
CA PRO A 84 50.00 29.28 15.38
C PRO A 84 50.63 27.89 15.33
N ALA A 85 51.92 27.81 15.66
CA ALA A 85 52.61 26.54 15.88
C ALA A 85 52.09 25.86 17.15
N VAL A 86 51.81 24.56 17.09
CA VAL A 86 51.27 23.78 18.23
C VAL A 86 52.16 22.58 18.50
N ARG A 87 52.75 22.53 19.70
CA ARG A 87 53.66 21.47 20.14
C ARG A 87 53.26 20.90 21.50
N GLY A 88 53.55 19.61 21.69
CA GLY A 88 53.40 18.89 22.96
C GLY A 88 52.14 18.01 23.03
N ALA A 89 51.95 17.39 24.19
CA ALA A 89 50.81 16.52 24.47
C ALA A 89 49.56 17.37 24.74
N VAL A 90 48.53 17.24 23.88
CA VAL A 90 47.24 17.94 24.03
C VAL A 90 46.04 17.10 23.60
N THR A 91 44.87 17.42 24.15
CA THR A 91 43.58 16.90 23.66
C THR A 91 43.12 17.65 22.39
N LEU A 92 42.13 17.12 21.67
CA LEU A 92 41.60 17.77 20.46
C LEU A 92 41.07 19.19 20.72
N GLN A 93 40.40 19.44 21.85
CA GLN A 93 39.90 20.77 22.22
C GLN A 93 41.06 21.76 22.42
N GLN A 94 42.05 21.36 23.22
CA GLN A 94 43.28 22.15 23.43
C GLN A 94 44.06 22.39 22.12
N ALA A 95 44.02 21.44 21.18
CA ALA A 95 44.63 21.59 19.87
C ALA A 95 43.86 22.60 19.00
N LEU A 96 42.52 22.51 18.97
CA LEU A 96 41.64 23.47 18.27
C LEU A 96 41.81 24.88 18.82
N GLU A 97 41.82 25.05 20.16
CA GLU A 97 42.02 26.34 20.84
C GLU A 97 43.34 26.99 20.43
N ARG A 98 44.43 26.22 20.41
CA ARG A 98 45.76 26.72 20.01
C ARG A 98 45.90 26.98 18.51
N VAL A 99 45.21 26.20 17.66
CA VAL A 99 45.19 26.40 16.20
C VAL A 99 44.32 27.60 15.79
N LEU A 100 43.25 27.91 16.54
CA LEU A 100 42.34 29.02 16.29
C LEU A 100 42.72 30.31 17.05
N ALA A 101 43.65 30.24 18.01
CA ALA A 101 44.13 31.39 18.79
C ALA A 101 44.59 32.55 17.87
N GLY A 102 44.09 33.76 18.15
CA GLY A 102 44.36 34.96 17.36
C GLY A 102 43.61 35.06 16.02
N SER A 103 42.92 34.01 15.55
CA SER A 103 42.27 34.00 14.23
C SER A 103 40.89 34.66 14.19
N GLY A 104 40.31 35.05 15.33
CA GLY A 104 38.94 35.59 15.43
C GLY A 104 37.84 34.53 15.20
N LEU A 105 38.17 33.26 15.39
CA LEU A 105 37.28 32.11 15.18
C LEU A 105 37.16 31.27 16.46
N GLY A 106 36.00 30.65 16.64
CA GLY A 106 35.75 29.62 17.64
C GLY A 106 35.37 28.30 16.97
N TYR A 107 34.92 27.33 17.77
CA TYR A 107 34.42 26.04 17.26
C TYR A 107 33.12 25.62 17.97
N VAL A 108 32.29 24.87 17.27
CA VAL A 108 31.09 24.19 17.79
C VAL A 108 31.29 22.68 17.59
N ARG A 109 30.87 21.87 18.58
CA ARG A 109 30.91 20.40 18.49
C ARG A 109 29.56 19.88 17.99
N ASN A 110 29.56 19.14 16.89
CA ASN A 110 28.35 18.62 16.25
C ASN A 110 28.18 17.13 16.58
N GLY A 111 27.41 16.83 17.61
CA GLY A 111 27.31 15.46 18.16
C GLY A 111 28.66 14.97 18.69
N ASP A 112 28.91 13.66 18.65
CA ASP A 112 30.16 13.12 19.20
C ASP A 112 31.36 13.13 18.25
N ALA A 113 31.14 13.22 16.93
CA ALA A 113 32.12 12.85 15.90
C ALA A 113 32.61 14.00 14.99
N ALA A 114 32.19 15.25 15.21
CA ALA A 114 32.55 16.37 14.35
C ALA A 114 32.67 17.72 15.08
N PHE A 115 33.45 18.63 14.50
CA PHE A 115 33.59 20.04 14.90
C PHE A 115 33.46 20.97 13.70
N THR A 116 32.79 22.10 13.88
CA THR A 116 32.67 23.19 12.89
C THR A 116 33.29 24.48 13.41
N VAL A 117 34.18 25.08 12.64
CA VAL A 117 34.80 26.37 12.91
C VAL A 117 33.84 27.50 12.51
N VAL A 118 33.66 28.46 13.41
CA VAL A 118 32.71 29.58 13.31
C VAL A 118 33.41 30.89 13.67
N ARG A 119 32.80 32.06 13.38
CA ARG A 119 33.30 33.35 13.90
C ARG A 119 33.13 33.40 15.41
N ALA A 120 34.16 33.86 16.13
CA ALA A 120 34.02 34.14 17.56
C ALA A 120 33.19 35.41 17.75
N SER A 121 32.15 35.36 18.58
CA SER A 121 31.43 36.56 19.02
C SER A 121 32.33 37.35 19.98
N ALA A 122 32.51 38.64 19.68
CA ALA A 122 33.29 39.52 20.53
C ALA A 122 32.50 39.92 21.78
N GLY A 123 32.82 39.29 22.91
CA GLY A 123 32.55 39.79 24.26
C GLY A 123 31.10 40.07 24.64
N ASP A 124 30.36 39.03 25.03
CA ASP A 124 29.41 39.18 26.14
C ASP A 124 29.31 37.90 26.99
N THR A 125 29.46 38.05 28.31
CA THR A 125 29.40 36.95 29.29
C THR A 125 27.95 36.74 29.75
N GLY A 126 27.12 36.21 28.85
CA GLY A 126 25.70 35.95 29.14
C GLY A 126 24.92 35.27 28.02
N ALA A 127 25.37 35.38 26.76
CA ALA A 127 24.74 34.69 25.65
C ALA A 127 25.06 33.18 25.69
N LEU A 128 24.04 32.35 25.90
CA LEU A 128 24.10 30.93 25.57
C LEU A 128 24.49 30.75 24.10
N PRO A 129 25.22 29.67 23.72
CA PRO A 129 25.41 29.33 22.31
C PRO A 129 24.04 29.30 21.61
N PRO A 130 23.94 29.80 20.36
CA PRO A 130 22.68 29.74 19.63
C PRO A 130 22.22 28.29 19.59
N ILE A 131 21.03 28.02 20.16
CA ILE A 131 20.53 26.65 20.24
C ILE A 131 20.23 26.21 18.81
N VAL A 132 21.18 25.50 18.21
CA VAL A 132 20.97 24.77 16.96
C VAL A 132 20.03 23.62 17.30
N VAL A 133 18.73 23.95 17.35
CA VAL A 133 17.67 22.96 17.34
C VAL A 133 17.73 22.31 15.97
N THR A 134 18.59 21.29 15.84
CA THR A 134 18.39 20.22 14.87
C THR A 134 17.11 19.50 15.25
N ALA A 135 15.97 20.13 14.93
CA ALA A 135 14.73 19.45 14.63
C ALA A 135 15.01 18.60 13.38
N GLY A 136 15.69 17.46 13.59
CA GLY A 136 15.62 16.36 12.65
C GLY A 136 14.14 16.08 12.49
N THR A 137 13.62 16.36 11.30
CA THR A 137 12.18 16.50 11.07
C THR A 137 11.44 15.31 11.63
N GLU A 138 10.66 15.52 12.69
CA GLU A 138 9.92 14.43 13.32
C GLU A 138 9.06 13.73 12.28
N GLU A 139 8.99 12.41 12.37
CA GLU A 139 8.12 11.65 11.49
C GLU A 139 6.67 12.13 11.69
N THR A 140 5.98 12.36 10.59
CA THR A 140 4.54 12.64 10.56
C THR A 140 3.86 11.60 9.66
N ALA A 141 2.56 11.68 9.36
CA ALA A 141 1.76 10.50 9.04
C ALA A 141 0.96 10.39 7.72
N THR A 142 0.68 11.32 6.81
CA THR A 142 1.13 12.67 6.41
C THR A 142 2.49 12.78 5.70
N GLY A 143 3.62 12.95 6.38
CA GLY A 143 4.91 13.28 5.72
C GLY A 143 5.60 12.16 4.94
N HIS A 144 6.64 12.55 4.18
CA HIS A 144 7.61 11.62 3.57
C HIS A 144 8.39 10.86 4.65
N VAL A 145 8.73 9.59 4.39
CA VAL A 145 9.49 8.73 5.30
C VAL A 145 10.70 8.16 4.56
N PRO A 146 11.92 8.63 4.86
CA PRO A 146 13.13 8.10 4.24
C PRO A 146 13.38 6.63 4.61
N GLY A 147 13.60 5.77 3.61
CA GLY A 147 13.68 4.32 3.81
C GLY A 147 12.29 3.67 4.00
N TYR A 148 12.25 2.46 4.57
CA TYR A 148 11.05 1.61 4.55
C TYR A 148 10.31 1.47 5.89
N ILE A 149 10.81 2.12 6.95
CA ILE A 149 10.32 1.91 8.32
C ILE A 149 9.64 3.16 8.84
N ALA A 150 8.36 3.34 8.46
CA ALA A 150 7.49 4.28 9.15
C ALA A 150 7.13 3.76 10.56
N ARG A 151 7.11 4.67 11.53
CA ARG A 151 6.73 4.42 12.92
C ARG A 151 5.44 5.12 13.33
N ARG A 152 4.88 6.01 12.50
CA ARG A 152 3.63 6.75 12.75
C ARG A 152 2.66 6.61 11.58
N ALA A 153 1.36 6.52 11.87
CA ALA A 153 0.32 6.31 10.86
C ALA A 153 -1.02 6.96 11.25
N THR A 154 -1.79 7.42 10.25
CA THR A 154 -3.12 8.02 10.50
C THR A 154 -4.25 6.98 10.55
N ALA A 155 -4.19 5.93 9.71
CA ALA A 155 -5.27 4.95 9.56
C ALA A 155 -5.74 4.31 10.87
N GLY A 156 -4.84 4.15 11.86
CA GLY A 156 -5.15 3.48 13.12
C GLY A 156 -6.08 4.25 14.07
N SER A 157 -6.09 5.58 13.98
CA SER A 157 -6.63 6.48 15.02
C SER A 157 -7.31 7.75 14.49
N LYS A 158 -7.16 8.07 13.19
CA LYS A 158 -7.36 9.41 12.59
C LYS A 158 -6.44 10.51 13.15
N THR A 159 -5.55 10.22 14.10
CA THR A 159 -4.57 11.17 14.66
C THR A 159 -3.14 10.76 14.28
N ASP A 160 -2.15 11.59 14.57
CA ASP A 160 -0.74 11.27 14.27
C ASP A 160 -0.15 10.40 15.40
N THR A 161 -0.44 9.09 15.34
CA THR A 161 -0.16 8.12 16.40
C THR A 161 1.02 7.21 16.04
N PRO A 162 1.97 6.97 16.97
CA PRO A 162 2.95 5.90 16.85
C PRO A 162 2.30 4.52 16.68
N ILE A 163 2.69 3.78 15.65
CA ILE A 163 2.17 2.44 15.31
C ILE A 163 2.33 1.45 16.47
N ILE A 164 3.33 1.64 17.34
CA ILE A 164 3.53 0.83 18.54
C ILE A 164 2.37 0.95 19.54
N GLU A 165 1.73 2.12 19.64
CA GLU A 165 0.66 2.46 20.59
C GLU A 165 -0.75 2.13 20.09
N THR A 166 -0.90 1.79 18.80
CA THR A 166 -2.21 1.48 18.22
C THR A 166 -2.57 0.01 18.46
N PRO A 167 -3.73 -0.35 19.02
CA PRO A 167 -4.11 -1.75 19.26
C PRO A 167 -4.69 -2.45 18.01
N GLN A 168 -4.08 -2.29 16.83
CA GLN A 168 -4.52 -2.98 15.59
C GLN A 168 -3.38 -3.18 14.60
N SER A 169 -3.38 -4.28 13.85
CA SER A 169 -2.40 -4.61 12.81
C SER A 169 -2.33 -3.55 11.70
N ILE A 170 -1.17 -2.88 11.60
CA ILE A 170 -0.89 -1.82 10.62
C ILE A 170 0.44 -2.07 9.90
N SER A 171 0.39 -2.07 8.57
CA SER A 171 1.57 -1.89 7.72
C SER A 171 1.57 -0.50 7.12
N VAL A 172 2.76 0.00 6.79
CA VAL A 172 2.94 1.22 5.98
C VAL A 172 3.98 0.92 4.92
N VAL A 173 3.64 1.20 3.66
CA VAL A 173 4.51 1.06 2.50
C VAL A 173 4.93 2.47 2.06
N THR A 174 6.20 2.81 2.17
CA THR A 174 6.72 4.16 1.88
C THR A 174 6.98 4.38 0.40
N SER A 175 7.00 5.64 -0.07
CA SER A 175 7.42 6.02 -1.42
C SER A 175 8.78 5.42 -1.81
N ASP A 176 9.76 5.45 -0.89
CA ASP A 176 11.08 4.81 -1.01
C ASP A 176 11.00 3.30 -1.36
N PHE A 177 10.04 2.56 -0.77
CA PHE A 177 9.85 1.13 -1.03
C PHE A 177 9.10 0.86 -2.35
N ILE A 178 8.18 1.75 -2.73
CA ILE A 178 7.47 1.71 -4.02
C ILE A 178 8.48 1.89 -5.16
N GLU A 179 9.39 2.85 -5.05
CA GLU A 179 10.50 3.06 -6.00
C GLU A 179 11.44 1.83 -6.04
N ALA A 180 11.90 1.34 -4.89
CA ALA A 180 12.86 0.23 -4.83
C ALA A 180 12.31 -1.08 -5.41
N THR A 181 11.05 -1.42 -5.14
CA THR A 181 10.38 -2.62 -5.68
C THR A 181 9.87 -2.46 -7.12
N GLY A 182 10.03 -1.27 -7.72
CA GLY A 182 9.55 -0.98 -9.08
C GLY A 182 8.03 -1.15 -9.23
N ALA A 183 7.26 -0.85 -8.18
CA ALA A 183 5.81 -1.01 -8.18
C ALA A 183 5.13 0.11 -8.98
N THR A 184 4.34 -0.26 -9.98
CA THR A 184 3.71 0.70 -10.93
C THR A 184 2.19 0.86 -10.77
N ARG A 185 1.62 0.21 -9.76
CA ARG A 185 0.18 0.13 -9.45
C ARG A 185 -0.04 -0.09 -7.95
N LEU A 186 -1.24 0.18 -7.42
CA LEU A 186 -1.52 0.02 -5.98
C LEU A 186 -1.46 -1.46 -5.54
N LYS A 187 -1.94 -2.41 -6.37
CA LYS A 187 -1.79 -3.85 -6.10
C LYS A 187 -0.32 -4.29 -6.09
N GLU A 188 0.55 -3.58 -6.80
CA GLU A 188 1.97 -3.95 -6.94
C GLU A 188 2.83 -3.54 -5.73
N SER A 189 2.51 -2.43 -5.06
CA SER A 189 3.24 -1.98 -3.86
C SER A 189 2.90 -2.82 -2.63
N LEU A 190 1.66 -3.31 -2.56
CA LEU A 190 1.13 -4.15 -1.50
C LEU A 190 1.63 -5.61 -1.54
N ALA A 191 2.38 -5.99 -2.58
CA ALA A 191 2.82 -7.37 -2.82
C ALA A 191 3.81 -7.94 -1.78
N TYR A 192 4.30 -7.11 -0.86
CA TYR A 192 5.20 -7.49 0.26
C TYR A 192 4.55 -7.29 1.64
N THR A 193 3.23 -7.11 1.70
CA THR A 193 2.48 -6.81 2.92
C THR A 193 1.75 -8.06 3.45
N PRO A 194 1.77 -8.35 4.77
CA PRO A 194 1.04 -9.50 5.31
C PRO A 194 -0.47 -9.37 5.11
N GLY A 195 -1.16 -10.51 4.95
CA GLY A 195 -2.62 -10.59 4.88
C GLY A 195 -3.25 -10.22 3.54
N ILE A 196 -2.47 -9.90 2.48
CA ILE A 196 -2.97 -9.40 1.19
C ILE A 196 -2.70 -10.37 0.04
N ASN A 197 -3.76 -10.80 -0.67
CA ASN A 197 -3.62 -11.35 -2.03
C ASN A 197 -3.84 -10.21 -3.05
N VAL A 198 -2.80 -9.93 -3.84
CA VAL A 198 -2.75 -8.84 -4.85
C VAL A 198 -2.94 -9.33 -6.29
N SER A 199 -3.33 -10.59 -6.49
CA SER A 199 -3.60 -11.17 -7.81
C SER A 199 -4.78 -12.16 -7.82
N PRO A 200 -5.93 -11.84 -7.19
CA PRO A 200 -7.09 -12.74 -7.17
C PRO A 200 -7.68 -13.02 -8.56
N TRP A 201 -7.42 -12.13 -9.53
CA TRP A 201 -7.79 -12.28 -10.95
C TRP A 201 -6.56 -12.26 -11.86
N GLY A 202 -5.42 -12.72 -11.34
CA GLY A 202 -4.16 -12.80 -12.09
C GLY A 202 -3.68 -11.45 -12.64
N ALA A 203 -3.39 -11.43 -13.94
CA ALA A 203 -2.81 -10.30 -14.66
C ALA A 203 -3.81 -9.22 -15.13
N ASP A 204 -5.04 -9.18 -14.59
CA ASP A 204 -6.06 -8.17 -14.93
C ASP A 204 -5.48 -6.74 -14.94
N SER A 205 -5.61 -6.08 -16.09
CA SER A 205 -5.06 -4.75 -16.37
C SER A 205 -5.96 -3.59 -15.90
N ARG A 206 -7.24 -3.84 -15.63
CA ARG A 206 -8.22 -2.76 -15.38
C ARG A 206 -8.16 -2.21 -13.97
N PHE A 207 -8.07 -3.10 -12.97
CA PHE A 207 -8.27 -2.76 -11.56
C PHE A 207 -7.11 -3.18 -10.65
N ASP A 208 -6.94 -2.45 -9.56
CA ASP A 208 -6.03 -2.78 -8.46
C ASP A 208 -6.71 -3.73 -7.46
N TRP A 209 -7.03 -4.96 -7.88
CA TRP A 209 -7.72 -5.93 -7.04
C TRP A 209 -6.88 -6.37 -5.82
N THR A 210 -7.42 -6.26 -4.60
CA THR A 210 -6.80 -6.81 -3.39
C THR A 210 -7.81 -7.48 -2.44
N ILE A 211 -7.39 -8.60 -1.86
CA ILE A 211 -8.14 -9.35 -0.84
C ILE A 211 -7.37 -9.23 0.49
N LEU A 212 -7.95 -8.57 1.50
CA LEU A 212 -7.43 -8.45 2.87
C LEU A 212 -8.06 -9.52 3.76
N ARG A 213 -7.23 -10.36 4.40
CA ARG A 213 -7.66 -11.42 5.35
C ARG A 213 -8.83 -12.28 4.82
N GLY A 214 -8.87 -12.54 3.52
CA GLY A 214 -9.91 -13.35 2.87
C GLY A 214 -11.19 -12.62 2.45
N PHE A 215 -11.22 -11.28 2.55
CA PHE A 215 -12.33 -10.44 2.10
C PHE A 215 -11.87 -9.41 1.06
N ASP A 216 -12.75 -9.03 0.13
CA ASP A 216 -12.43 -7.97 -0.83
C ASP A 216 -12.23 -6.62 -0.11
N ALA A 217 -11.21 -5.87 -0.56
CA ALA A 217 -10.93 -4.52 -0.07
C ALA A 217 -11.26 -3.41 -1.08
N GLN A 218 -11.64 -3.75 -2.31
CA GLN A 218 -11.96 -2.79 -3.37
C GLN A 218 -13.36 -2.19 -3.21
N ALA A 219 -14.31 -2.94 -2.64
CA ALA A 219 -15.66 -2.51 -2.30
C ALA A 219 -15.96 -2.75 -0.81
N PRO A 220 -15.76 -1.77 0.10
CA PRO A 220 -15.42 -0.36 -0.12
C PRO A 220 -14.15 0.09 0.66
N GLY A 221 -13.15 -0.79 0.82
CA GLY A 221 -12.00 -0.59 1.69
C GLY A 221 -10.92 0.40 1.21
N TYR A 222 -11.10 1.10 0.09
CA TYR A 222 -10.09 2.04 -0.46
C TYR A 222 -10.34 3.48 -0.02
N TYR A 223 -9.27 4.14 0.44
CA TYR A 223 -9.27 5.52 0.94
C TYR A 223 -8.08 6.30 0.35
N LEU A 224 -8.23 7.61 0.25
CA LEU A 224 -7.18 8.54 -0.14
C LEU A 224 -7.19 9.72 0.85
N ASP A 225 -6.07 10.00 1.51
CA ASP A 225 -5.96 11.00 2.59
C ASP A 225 -7.01 10.82 3.70
N GLY A 226 -7.37 9.57 4.02
CA GLY A 226 -8.38 9.23 5.02
C GLY A 226 -9.85 9.39 4.58
N LEU A 227 -10.13 9.87 3.35
CA LEU A 227 -11.48 9.97 2.79
C LEU A 227 -11.76 8.79 1.85
N GLN A 228 -12.97 8.21 1.95
CA GLN A 228 -13.32 6.97 1.24
C GLN A 228 -13.44 7.18 -0.28
N LEU A 229 -12.78 6.30 -1.05
CA LEU A 229 -12.93 6.18 -2.50
C LEU A 229 -14.03 5.17 -2.84
N ARG A 230 -15.26 5.49 -2.42
CA ARG A 230 -16.39 4.56 -2.44
C ARG A 230 -16.74 4.07 -3.86
N ASN A 231 -16.70 2.75 -4.05
CA ASN A 231 -17.37 2.06 -5.15
C ASN A 231 -18.84 1.77 -4.77
N ASN A 232 -19.75 1.82 -5.76
CA ASN A 232 -21.17 1.47 -5.62
C ASN A 232 -21.47 0.11 -6.29
N ASN A 233 -20.55 -0.86 -6.18
CA ASN A 233 -20.55 -2.16 -6.88
C ASN A 233 -20.66 -2.05 -8.41
N GLY A 234 -20.10 -0.98 -8.99
CA GLY A 234 -19.96 -0.79 -10.44
C GLY A 234 -18.51 -0.95 -10.92
N TRP A 235 -18.32 -0.68 -12.21
CA TRP A 235 -17.03 -0.70 -12.90
C TRP A 235 -16.32 0.69 -12.89
N ALA A 236 -17.00 1.76 -12.48
CA ALA A 236 -16.45 3.09 -12.21
C ALA A 236 -15.62 3.12 -10.91
N ILE A 237 -14.55 2.34 -10.87
CA ILE A 237 -13.71 2.15 -9.69
C ILE A 237 -12.58 3.19 -9.66
N TRP A 238 -12.52 3.95 -8.57
CA TRP A 238 -11.49 4.97 -8.35
C TRP A 238 -10.10 4.34 -8.27
N GLN A 239 -9.14 4.92 -8.99
CA GLN A 239 -7.74 4.50 -8.94
C GLN A 239 -6.87 5.58 -8.32
N THR A 240 -5.71 5.17 -7.80
CA THR A 240 -4.64 6.08 -7.35
C THR A 240 -3.41 5.86 -8.22
N GLU A 241 -2.54 6.87 -8.31
CA GLU A 241 -1.29 6.76 -9.05
C GLU A 241 -0.13 6.59 -8.07
N SER A 242 0.66 5.52 -8.24
CA SER A 242 1.79 5.19 -7.38
C SER A 242 2.85 6.30 -7.40
N TYR A 243 3.09 6.97 -8.54
CA TYR A 243 4.01 8.10 -8.59
C TYR A 243 3.50 9.35 -7.83
N GLY A 244 2.18 9.47 -7.63
CA GLY A 244 1.53 10.52 -6.82
C GLY A 244 1.40 10.18 -5.33
N THR A 245 1.89 9.02 -4.90
CA THR A 245 1.72 8.48 -3.55
C THR A 245 2.95 8.78 -2.69
N GLU A 246 2.74 9.21 -1.44
CA GLU A 246 3.81 9.39 -0.44
C GLU A 246 3.94 8.15 0.47
N ARG A 247 2.81 7.51 0.78
CA ARG A 247 2.75 6.19 1.44
C ARG A 247 1.42 5.49 1.17
N VAL A 248 1.38 4.18 1.41
CA VAL A 248 0.14 3.41 1.57
C VAL A 248 0.08 2.84 2.97
N GLU A 249 -0.95 3.19 3.74
CA GLU A 249 -1.24 2.62 5.06
C GLU A 249 -2.26 1.50 4.92
N VAL A 250 -1.97 0.33 5.50
CA VAL A 250 -2.90 -0.82 5.50
C VAL A 250 -3.32 -1.09 6.93
N LEU A 251 -4.60 -0.90 7.23
CA LEU A 251 -5.20 -1.28 8.51
C LEU A 251 -5.95 -2.60 8.33
N ARG A 252 -5.50 -3.66 8.99
CA ARG A 252 -6.09 -5.00 8.85
C ARG A 252 -7.18 -5.25 9.88
N GLY A 253 -8.27 -5.87 9.43
CA GLY A 253 -9.48 -6.07 10.21
C GLY A 253 -10.40 -4.84 10.32
N PRO A 254 -11.58 -4.98 10.94
CA PRO A 254 -12.65 -3.99 10.93
C PRO A 254 -12.24 -2.60 11.44
N SER A 255 -12.78 -1.55 10.82
CA SER A 255 -12.40 -0.16 11.11
C SER A 255 -13.54 0.86 11.01
N SER A 256 -14.81 0.44 11.03
CA SER A 256 -15.95 1.34 10.77
C SER A 256 -16.05 2.51 11.75
N VAL A 257 -15.67 2.30 13.01
CA VAL A 257 -15.74 3.31 14.09
C VAL A 257 -15.11 4.66 13.72
N LEU A 258 -14.07 4.66 12.88
CA LEU A 258 -13.46 5.90 12.40
C LEU A 258 -13.85 6.23 10.95
N TYR A 259 -14.21 5.24 10.12
CA TYR A 259 -14.24 5.38 8.65
C TYR A 259 -15.56 4.98 7.96
N GLY A 260 -16.64 4.81 8.73
CA GLY A 260 -17.98 4.54 8.21
C GLY A 260 -18.13 3.13 7.64
N GLN A 261 -18.86 2.97 6.53
CA GLN A 261 -19.05 1.66 5.90
C GLN A 261 -17.70 1.12 5.42
N ASN A 262 -17.28 -0.04 5.93
CA ASN A 262 -15.95 -0.60 5.68
C ASN A 262 -16.01 -2.13 5.68
N GLY A 263 -15.16 -2.78 4.88
CA GLY A 263 -15.12 -4.24 4.78
C GLY A 263 -14.64 -4.91 6.08
N PRO A 264 -15.01 -6.16 6.35
CA PRO A 264 -14.48 -6.91 7.48
C PRO A 264 -12.95 -7.12 7.39
N GLY A 265 -12.39 -7.15 6.17
CA GLY A 265 -10.93 -7.25 5.95
C GLY A 265 -10.13 -6.02 6.39
N GLY A 266 -10.77 -4.84 6.51
CA GLY A 266 -10.13 -3.56 6.83
C GLY A 266 -9.96 -2.63 5.63
N MET A 267 -8.93 -1.76 5.66
CA MET A 267 -8.75 -0.70 4.67
C MET A 267 -7.32 -0.56 4.13
N ILE A 268 -7.24 0.03 2.94
CA ILE A 268 -6.03 0.55 2.31
C ILE A 268 -6.21 2.06 2.13
N ASN A 269 -5.41 2.86 2.85
CA ASN A 269 -5.39 4.31 2.82
C ASN A 269 -4.14 4.81 2.09
N VAL A 270 -4.32 5.35 0.89
CA VAL A 270 -3.25 6.01 0.13
C VAL A 270 -3.09 7.44 0.66
N VAL A 271 -1.87 7.88 0.95
CA VAL A 271 -1.59 9.28 1.31
C VAL A 271 -0.99 9.97 0.10
N SER A 272 -1.59 11.07 -0.33
CA SER A 272 -1.10 11.85 -1.47
C SER A 272 0.20 12.58 -1.14
N LYS A 273 1.04 12.78 -2.16
CA LYS A 273 2.18 13.72 -2.10
C LYS A 273 1.69 15.14 -1.84
N ARG A 274 2.33 15.84 -0.89
CA ARG A 274 1.92 17.18 -0.40
C ARG A 274 3.04 18.22 -0.55
N PRO A 275 2.71 19.53 -0.57
CA PRO A 275 3.69 20.62 -0.64
C PRO A 275 4.77 20.58 0.45
N THR A 276 6.03 20.66 0.04
CA THR A 276 7.21 20.67 0.92
C THR A 276 7.68 22.09 1.21
N ALA A 277 8.19 22.32 2.43
CA ALA A 277 8.80 23.61 2.79
C ALA A 277 10.22 23.76 2.21
N GLN A 278 10.94 22.64 2.03
CA GLN A 278 12.18 22.60 1.26
C GLN A 278 11.85 22.43 -0.23
N PRO A 279 12.57 23.10 -1.15
CA PRO A 279 12.44 22.85 -2.58
C PRO A 279 12.70 21.38 -2.93
N LEU A 280 11.86 20.82 -3.79
CA LEU A 280 12.01 19.48 -4.38
C LEU A 280 11.77 19.60 -5.87
N ARG A 281 12.68 19.09 -6.69
CA ARG A 281 12.52 19.05 -8.15
C ARG A 281 13.02 17.70 -8.64
N GLU A 282 12.16 16.97 -9.34
CA GLU A 282 12.47 15.70 -9.96
C GLU A 282 11.97 15.68 -11.40
N LEU A 283 12.79 15.14 -12.31
CA LEU A 283 12.36 14.66 -13.61
C LEU A 283 12.78 13.19 -13.76
N GLN A 284 11.86 12.36 -14.22
CA GLN A 284 12.04 10.92 -14.40
C GLN A 284 11.71 10.51 -15.83
N LEU A 285 12.60 9.74 -16.44
CA LEU A 285 12.37 8.99 -17.69
C LEU A 285 12.35 7.50 -17.37
N GLN A 286 11.42 6.75 -17.95
CA GLN A 286 11.31 5.33 -17.72
C GLN A 286 10.89 4.56 -18.98
N PHE A 287 11.63 3.49 -19.29
CA PHE A 287 11.38 2.60 -20.41
C PHE A 287 11.11 1.17 -19.90
N GLY A 288 10.49 0.32 -20.70
CA GLY A 288 10.27 -1.07 -20.30
C GLY A 288 9.73 -1.99 -21.38
N ASP A 289 9.33 -3.18 -20.97
CA ASP A 289 8.67 -4.17 -21.83
C ASP A 289 7.26 -3.71 -22.27
N ASN A 290 6.73 -4.36 -23.32
CA ASN A 290 5.46 -4.00 -23.98
C ASN A 290 5.44 -2.52 -24.45
N ALA A 291 6.48 -2.14 -25.19
CA ALA A 291 6.68 -0.80 -25.78
C ALA A 291 6.75 0.39 -24.79
N ARG A 292 6.70 0.15 -23.48
CA ARG A 292 6.48 1.17 -22.45
C ARG A 292 7.50 2.31 -22.48
N ARG A 293 6.98 3.54 -22.55
CA ARG A 293 7.68 4.82 -22.48
C ARG A 293 6.95 5.72 -21.48
N GLN A 294 7.66 6.31 -20.55
CA GLN A 294 7.06 7.18 -19.54
C GLN A 294 7.99 8.36 -19.21
N ILE A 295 7.38 9.53 -19.07
CA ILE A 295 7.98 10.71 -18.43
C ILE A 295 7.16 11.07 -17.20
N ALA A 296 7.82 11.42 -16.11
CA ALA A 296 7.18 11.90 -14.89
C ALA A 296 8.00 13.03 -14.26
N GLY A 297 7.37 13.85 -13.43
CA GLY A 297 8.03 14.96 -12.75
C GLY A 297 7.31 15.37 -11.48
N ASP A 298 8.06 15.85 -10.49
CA ASP A 298 7.56 16.24 -9.17
C ASP A 298 8.27 17.53 -8.74
N PHE A 299 7.51 18.60 -8.56
CA PHE A 299 8.03 19.94 -8.32
C PHE A 299 7.33 20.55 -7.11
N SER A 300 8.08 20.94 -6.09
CA SER A 300 7.54 21.46 -4.84
C SER A 300 8.47 22.49 -4.18
N GLY A 301 7.92 23.27 -3.25
CA GLY A 301 8.66 24.27 -2.49
C GLY A 301 7.76 25.46 -2.11
N PRO A 302 8.34 26.53 -1.56
CA PRO A 302 7.64 27.79 -1.31
C PRO A 302 7.39 28.57 -2.61
N LEU A 303 6.33 29.40 -2.59
CA LEU A 303 5.99 30.43 -3.57
C LEU A 303 6.24 31.86 -3.05
N ASP A 304 6.39 32.02 -1.72
CA ASP A 304 6.71 33.28 -1.05
C ASP A 304 8.02 33.17 -0.25
N ALA A 305 8.57 34.30 0.21
CA ALA A 305 9.83 34.33 0.95
C ALA A 305 9.65 33.85 2.42
N GLU A 306 8.42 33.99 2.93
CA GLU A 306 8.03 33.68 4.30
C GLU A 306 7.70 32.19 4.51
N GLY A 307 7.61 31.40 3.44
CA GLY A 307 7.23 29.98 3.49
C GLY A 307 5.77 29.73 3.89
N LYS A 308 4.91 30.75 3.76
CA LYS A 308 3.48 30.69 4.08
C LYS A 308 2.66 30.07 2.94
N LEU A 309 3.13 30.14 1.71
CA LEU A 309 2.48 29.55 0.56
C LEU A 309 3.42 28.53 -0.10
N LEU A 310 3.03 27.26 -0.08
CA LEU A 310 3.80 26.13 -0.62
C LEU A 310 3.02 25.49 -1.77
N TYR A 311 3.71 25.03 -2.83
CA TYR A 311 3.09 24.31 -3.94
C TYR A 311 3.63 22.88 -4.07
N ARG A 312 2.87 21.99 -4.71
CA ARG A 312 3.41 20.78 -5.35
C ARG A 312 2.66 20.48 -6.65
N LEU A 313 3.41 20.20 -7.70
CA LEU A 313 2.92 19.73 -8.99
C LEU A 313 3.60 18.39 -9.29
N THR A 314 2.85 17.31 -9.14
CA THR A 314 3.29 15.96 -9.52
C THR A 314 2.57 15.55 -10.82
N GLY A 315 3.26 14.94 -11.78
CA GLY A 315 2.66 14.51 -13.04
C GLY A 315 3.39 13.35 -13.71
N LEU A 316 2.67 12.62 -14.57
CA LEU A 316 3.15 11.43 -15.27
C LEU A 316 2.40 11.26 -16.60
N LEU A 317 3.13 10.97 -17.68
CA LEU A 317 2.60 10.58 -18.98
C LEU A 317 3.25 9.26 -19.42
N ARG A 318 2.43 8.26 -19.73
CA ARG A 318 2.83 6.91 -20.16
C ARG A 318 2.13 6.51 -21.45
N ASP A 319 2.94 6.08 -22.42
CA ASP A 319 2.61 5.35 -23.64
C ASP A 319 3.06 3.88 -23.44
N ALA A 320 2.16 2.91 -23.58
CA ALA A 320 2.50 1.49 -23.38
C ALA A 320 1.47 0.54 -24.02
N SER A 321 1.87 -0.71 -24.23
CA SER A 321 0.96 -1.80 -24.59
C SER A 321 0.67 -2.75 -23.42
N LEU A 322 -0.38 -3.55 -23.55
CA LEU A 322 -0.64 -4.73 -22.73
C LEU A 322 0.14 -5.95 -23.25
N PRO A 323 0.63 -6.84 -22.37
CA PRO A 323 1.09 -8.16 -22.75
C PRO A 323 -0.01 -8.96 -23.49
N ALA A 324 0.41 -9.88 -24.36
CA ALA A 324 -0.45 -10.72 -25.21
C ALA A 324 -1.25 -9.98 -26.28
N SER A 325 -2.08 -8.99 -25.92
CA SER A 325 -2.99 -8.32 -26.87
C SER A 325 -2.36 -7.18 -27.67
N GLY A 326 -1.30 -6.54 -27.15
CA GLY A 326 -0.69 -5.36 -27.79
C GLY A 326 -1.52 -4.07 -27.71
N LEU A 327 -2.75 -4.15 -27.18
CA LEU A 327 -3.66 -3.03 -26.98
C LEU A 327 -3.10 -1.98 -26.00
N PRO A 328 -3.61 -0.73 -26.00
CA PRO A 328 -3.09 0.34 -25.14
C PRO A 328 -3.05 0.04 -23.64
N ASN A 329 -2.15 0.70 -22.93
CA ASN A 329 -1.96 0.64 -21.49
C ASN A 329 -1.52 2.03 -20.99
N ASP A 330 -2.11 3.07 -21.57
CA ASP A 330 -1.67 4.45 -21.44
C ASP A 330 -2.20 5.07 -20.16
N ARG A 331 -1.43 6.02 -19.62
CA ARG A 331 -1.83 6.77 -18.43
C ARG A 331 -1.35 8.21 -18.49
N SER A 332 -2.24 9.14 -18.16
CA SER A 332 -1.92 10.55 -17.96
C SER A 332 -2.39 10.98 -16.58
N PHE A 333 -1.49 11.50 -15.76
CA PHE A 333 -1.76 11.92 -14.39
C PHE A 333 -1.17 13.31 -14.15
N ILE A 334 -1.92 14.17 -13.47
CA ILE A 334 -1.46 15.46 -12.98
C ILE A 334 -2.15 15.78 -11.66
N ALA A 335 -1.37 16.18 -10.65
CA ALA A 335 -1.83 16.51 -9.31
C ALA A 335 -1.19 17.83 -8.84
N PRO A 336 -1.85 18.98 -9.11
CA PRO A 336 -1.50 20.25 -8.49
C PRO A 336 -2.11 20.38 -7.09
N SER A 337 -1.31 20.87 -6.16
CA SER A 337 -1.69 21.12 -4.77
C SER A 337 -1.00 22.38 -4.22
N LEU A 338 -1.61 22.97 -3.19
CA LEU A 338 -1.22 24.25 -2.61
C LEU A 338 -1.48 24.22 -1.10
N THR A 339 -0.48 24.54 -0.28
CA THR A 339 -0.63 24.67 1.18
C THR A 339 -0.42 26.11 1.59
N TRP A 340 -1.44 26.71 2.19
CA TRP A 340 -1.41 28.06 2.76
C TRP A 340 -1.40 28.00 4.30
N LYS A 341 -0.42 28.69 4.91
CA LYS A 341 -0.15 28.76 6.34
C LYS A 341 -0.12 30.22 6.80
N PRO A 342 -1.28 30.89 6.99
CA PRO A 342 -1.30 32.30 7.36
C PRO A 342 -0.63 32.60 8.72
N SER A 343 -0.73 31.65 9.67
CA SER A 343 -0.06 31.64 10.97
C SER A 343 0.49 30.24 11.29
N GLY A 344 1.23 30.10 12.39
CA GLY A 344 1.69 28.78 12.88
C GLY A 344 0.54 27.87 13.35
N ASP A 345 -0.63 28.43 13.63
CA ASP A 345 -1.80 27.72 14.15
C ASP A 345 -2.78 27.28 13.06
N THR A 346 -2.60 27.70 11.81
CA THR A 346 -3.60 27.51 10.76
C THR A 346 -2.96 27.05 9.45
N SER A 347 -3.51 25.98 8.86
CA SER A 347 -3.04 25.42 7.60
C SER A 347 -4.22 24.96 6.74
N LEU A 348 -4.25 25.39 5.47
CA LEU A 348 -5.19 24.92 4.46
C LEU A 348 -4.39 24.33 3.29
N THR A 349 -4.52 23.02 3.07
CA THR A 349 -3.94 22.35 1.89
C THR A 349 -5.04 22.02 0.89
N LEU A 350 -5.03 22.69 -0.26
CA LEU A 350 -5.83 22.34 -1.43
C LEU A 350 -5.16 21.18 -2.17
N LEU A 351 -5.94 20.14 -2.49
CA LEU A 351 -5.51 18.96 -3.22
C LEU A 351 -6.38 18.78 -4.46
N SER A 352 -5.77 18.49 -5.61
CA SER A 352 -6.51 18.11 -6.81
C SER A 352 -5.72 17.11 -7.64
N HIS A 353 -6.43 16.30 -8.43
CA HIS A 353 -5.80 15.50 -9.50
C HIS A 353 -6.75 15.23 -10.66
N TYR A 354 -6.17 14.99 -11.82
CA TYR A 354 -6.81 14.35 -12.97
C TYR A 354 -5.99 13.10 -13.34
N LEU A 355 -6.69 11.99 -13.57
CA LEU A 355 -6.12 10.72 -14.00
C LEU A 355 -6.94 10.19 -15.17
N ARG A 356 -6.28 10.03 -16.32
CA ARG A 356 -6.80 9.40 -17.53
C ARG A 356 -6.08 8.09 -17.77
N ILE A 357 -6.85 7.06 -18.12
CA ILE A 357 -6.37 5.72 -18.47
C ILE A 357 -6.99 5.35 -19.82
N ARG A 358 -6.18 4.77 -20.69
CA ARG A 358 -6.62 4.09 -21.92
C ARG A 358 -5.97 2.71 -21.92
N ASP A 359 -6.69 1.76 -21.35
CA ASP A 359 -6.25 0.38 -21.18
C ASP A 359 -7.04 -0.51 -22.16
N GLY A 360 -6.42 -1.55 -22.70
CA GLY A 360 -7.03 -2.48 -23.66
C GLY A 360 -7.92 -3.56 -23.05
N SER A 361 -8.10 -3.59 -21.73
CA SER A 361 -8.97 -4.56 -21.03
C SER A 361 -8.56 -6.04 -21.23
N SER A 362 -7.34 -6.41 -20.83
CA SER A 362 -6.89 -7.81 -20.87
C SER A 362 -7.08 -8.52 -19.52
N TYR A 363 -7.78 -9.66 -19.55
CA TYR A 363 -8.17 -10.43 -18.37
C TYR A 363 -7.39 -11.74 -18.17
N GLY A 364 -6.58 -12.15 -19.16
CA GLY A 364 -5.60 -13.25 -19.03
C GLY A 364 -6.17 -14.63 -18.66
N SER A 365 -7.45 -14.88 -18.96
CA SER A 365 -8.23 -16.00 -18.45
C SER A 365 -8.60 -17.05 -19.51
N PHE A 366 -8.35 -18.32 -19.22
CA PHE A 366 -8.65 -19.47 -20.09
C PHE A 366 -9.38 -20.57 -19.29
N PRO A 367 -10.09 -21.52 -19.93
CA PRO A 367 -10.72 -22.64 -19.23
C PRO A 367 -9.74 -23.45 -18.37
N GLU A 368 -10.25 -24.10 -17.32
CA GLU A 368 -9.48 -25.00 -16.45
C GLU A 368 -8.78 -26.11 -17.26
N VAL A 369 -9.49 -26.70 -18.23
CA VAL A 369 -8.96 -27.68 -19.20
C VAL A 369 -8.06 -26.97 -20.22
N GLY A 370 -6.75 -27.17 -20.09
CA GLY A 370 -5.71 -26.45 -20.84
C GLY A 370 -4.92 -25.44 -20.02
N THR A 371 -5.32 -25.19 -18.76
CA THR A 371 -4.65 -24.24 -17.87
C THR A 371 -4.20 -24.89 -16.55
N LEU A 372 -5.15 -25.54 -15.86
CA LEU A 372 -4.94 -26.27 -14.59
C LEU A 372 -5.00 -27.78 -14.80
N LEU A 373 -5.89 -28.23 -15.69
CA LEU A 373 -6.08 -29.62 -16.10
C LEU A 373 -5.45 -29.86 -17.48
N PRO A 374 -5.07 -31.10 -17.83
CA PRO A 374 -4.60 -31.45 -19.17
C PRO A 374 -5.65 -31.14 -20.26
N ASN A 375 -5.17 -30.84 -21.47
CA ASN A 375 -5.98 -30.70 -22.69
C ASN A 375 -5.21 -31.39 -23.83
N PRO A 376 -5.87 -32.16 -24.72
CA PRO A 376 -5.19 -32.85 -25.82
C PRO A 376 -4.43 -31.93 -26.80
N ASN A 377 -4.79 -30.64 -26.89
CA ASN A 377 -4.09 -29.63 -27.68
C ASN A 377 -2.85 -29.03 -26.97
N GLY A 378 -2.56 -29.44 -25.73
CA GLY A 378 -1.53 -28.82 -24.88
C GLY A 378 -2.06 -27.64 -24.05
N GLN A 379 -1.15 -26.92 -23.38
CA GLN A 379 -1.54 -25.80 -22.51
C GLN A 379 -1.78 -24.51 -23.30
N PHE A 380 -2.74 -23.69 -22.84
CA PHE A 380 -2.92 -22.34 -23.34
C PHE A 380 -1.69 -21.47 -23.04
N SER A 381 -1.30 -20.65 -24.01
CA SER A 381 -0.21 -19.71 -23.82
C SER A 381 -0.75 -18.41 -23.24
N ARG A 382 -0.19 -17.94 -22.12
CA ARG A 382 -0.45 -16.58 -21.59
C ARG A 382 -0.01 -15.43 -22.52
N LYS A 383 0.57 -15.73 -23.69
CA LYS A 383 0.83 -14.77 -24.77
C LYS A 383 -0.31 -14.72 -25.81
N THR A 384 -1.24 -15.66 -25.77
CA THR A 384 -2.39 -15.69 -26.66
C THR A 384 -3.43 -14.69 -26.18
N TYR A 385 -3.99 -13.92 -27.10
CA TYR A 385 -5.10 -13.01 -26.85
C TYR A 385 -6.31 -13.46 -27.69
N VAL A 386 -7.45 -13.63 -27.02
CA VAL A 386 -8.66 -14.27 -27.56
C VAL A 386 -9.90 -13.37 -27.45
N GLY A 387 -9.69 -12.07 -27.23
CA GLY A 387 -10.75 -11.06 -27.23
C GLY A 387 -11.05 -10.51 -28.63
N ASP A 388 -11.53 -9.27 -28.71
CA ASP A 388 -11.68 -8.56 -29.99
C ASP A 388 -11.07 -7.15 -29.93
N PRO A 389 -9.97 -6.85 -30.66
CA PRO A 389 -9.28 -5.56 -30.55
C PRO A 389 -10.09 -4.36 -31.04
N ASN A 390 -11.19 -4.58 -31.77
CA ASN A 390 -12.12 -3.51 -32.17
C ASN A 390 -13.12 -3.14 -31.06
N PHE A 391 -13.24 -3.95 -30.01
CA PHE A 391 -14.25 -3.83 -28.96
C PHE A 391 -13.64 -3.70 -27.56
N ASP A 392 -12.56 -4.43 -27.28
CA ASP A 392 -11.91 -4.52 -25.98
C ASP A 392 -11.21 -3.21 -25.60
N ARG A 393 -11.68 -2.59 -24.52
CA ARG A 393 -11.23 -1.27 -24.04
C ARG A 393 -11.67 -1.04 -22.60
N PHE A 394 -10.86 -0.32 -21.85
CA PHE A 394 -11.17 0.21 -20.53
C PHE A 394 -10.68 1.66 -20.46
N ASN A 395 -11.57 2.56 -20.89
CA ASN A 395 -11.33 3.99 -20.97
C ASN A 395 -11.85 4.67 -19.70
N GLN A 396 -10.95 5.10 -18.82
CA GLN A 396 -11.30 5.79 -17.57
C GLN A 396 -10.81 7.24 -17.58
N ASP A 397 -11.67 8.17 -17.19
CA ASP A 397 -11.34 9.57 -16.93
C ASP A 397 -11.88 9.94 -15.56
N GLN A 398 -10.99 10.22 -14.60
CA GLN A 398 -11.37 10.64 -13.26
C GLN A 398 -10.67 11.94 -12.85
N TRP A 399 -11.35 12.76 -12.05
CA TRP A 399 -10.74 13.89 -11.37
C TRP A 399 -11.28 14.02 -9.95
N MET A 400 -10.48 14.62 -9.07
CA MET A 400 -10.84 14.96 -7.70
C MET A 400 -10.34 16.36 -7.36
N VAL A 401 -11.07 17.06 -6.51
CA VAL A 401 -10.68 18.32 -5.88
C VAL A 401 -11.12 18.30 -4.42
N GLY A 402 -10.31 18.84 -3.52
CA GLY A 402 -10.59 18.82 -2.10
C GLY A 402 -9.64 19.70 -1.30
N TYR A 403 -9.83 19.69 0.01
CA TYR A 403 -8.93 20.37 0.94
C TYR A 403 -8.77 19.58 2.24
N LEU A 404 -7.64 19.82 2.90
CA LEU A 404 -7.35 19.44 4.27
C LEU A 404 -7.12 20.74 5.05
N PHE A 405 -8.04 21.10 5.93
CA PHE A 405 -7.95 22.27 6.80
C PHE A 405 -7.60 21.83 8.23
N GLU A 406 -6.71 22.58 8.87
CA GLU A 406 -6.32 22.39 10.27
C GLU A 406 -6.17 23.76 10.95
N HIS A 407 -6.76 23.89 12.13
CA HIS A 407 -6.67 25.10 12.96
C HIS A 407 -6.54 24.73 14.44
N ARG A 408 -5.50 25.23 15.09
CA ARG A 408 -5.21 25.07 16.52
C ARG A 408 -5.95 26.17 17.31
N LEU A 409 -7.01 25.77 17.99
CA LEU A 409 -7.87 26.64 18.80
C LEU A 409 -7.24 26.98 20.16
N SER A 410 -6.39 26.10 20.68
CA SER A 410 -5.55 26.30 21.86
C SER A 410 -4.39 25.29 21.88
N ASP A 411 -3.48 25.37 22.84
CA ASP A 411 -2.43 24.34 23.02
C ASP A 411 -2.98 22.91 23.26
N THR A 412 -4.23 22.79 23.71
CA THR A 412 -4.91 21.51 23.96
C THR A 412 -5.92 21.13 22.87
N LEU A 413 -6.46 22.09 22.11
CA LEU A 413 -7.61 21.87 21.22
C LEU A 413 -7.28 22.21 19.76
N SER A 414 -7.57 21.28 18.86
CA SER A 414 -7.37 21.44 17.41
C SER A 414 -8.61 20.98 16.63
N PHE A 415 -9.01 21.76 15.65
CA PHE A 415 -10.06 21.43 14.69
C PHE A 415 -9.45 21.08 13.34
N ARG A 416 -9.98 20.05 12.68
CA ARG A 416 -9.60 19.67 11.31
C ARG A 416 -10.84 19.38 10.48
N GLN A 417 -10.78 19.73 9.20
CA GLN A 417 -11.85 19.49 8.24
C GLN A 417 -11.26 19.01 6.92
N ASN A 418 -11.57 17.77 6.55
CA ASN A 418 -11.11 17.16 5.31
C ASN A 418 -12.31 17.02 4.37
N ALA A 419 -12.23 17.59 3.17
CA ALA A 419 -13.31 17.52 2.19
C ALA A 419 -12.80 17.15 0.80
N ARG A 420 -13.61 16.41 0.04
CA ARG A 420 -13.31 16.04 -1.35
C ARG A 420 -14.58 15.87 -2.17
N TYR A 421 -14.55 16.41 -3.39
CA TYR A 421 -15.46 16.09 -4.48
C TYR A 421 -14.68 15.37 -5.60
N GLY A 422 -15.32 14.48 -6.33
CA GLY A 422 -14.73 13.85 -7.50
C GLY A 422 -15.77 13.35 -8.49
N SER A 423 -15.36 13.23 -9.75
CA SER A 423 -16.14 12.58 -10.81
C SER A 423 -15.25 11.62 -11.59
N ILE A 424 -15.82 10.48 -11.96
CA ILE A 424 -15.22 9.45 -12.81
C ILE A 424 -16.20 9.13 -13.94
N LYS A 425 -15.67 8.84 -15.12
CA LYS A 425 -16.38 8.21 -16.24
C LYS A 425 -15.60 6.97 -16.67
N VAL A 426 -16.32 5.91 -17.01
CA VAL A 426 -15.77 4.69 -17.61
C VAL A 426 -16.56 4.33 -18.86
N ASP A 427 -15.85 4.06 -19.95
CA ASP A 427 -16.34 3.32 -21.11
C ASP A 427 -15.54 2.03 -21.22
N TYR A 428 -16.20 0.91 -20.94
CA TYR A 428 -15.61 -0.40 -20.80
C TYR A 428 -16.31 -1.37 -21.76
N GLY A 429 -15.51 -2.10 -22.54
CA GLY A 429 -15.94 -3.22 -23.36
C GLY A 429 -14.92 -4.34 -23.27
N GLN A 430 -15.36 -5.59 -23.24
CA GLN A 430 -14.49 -6.76 -23.31
C GLN A 430 -15.26 -7.97 -23.83
N VAL A 431 -14.66 -8.71 -24.76
CA VAL A 431 -15.04 -10.08 -25.08
C VAL A 431 -14.50 -11.03 -24.01
N TYR A 432 -15.39 -11.76 -23.35
CA TYR A 432 -15.08 -12.80 -22.39
C TYR A 432 -15.10 -14.17 -23.04
N ASN A 433 -14.20 -15.06 -22.61
CA ASN A 433 -14.34 -16.48 -22.84
C ASN A 433 -15.38 -17.06 -21.88
N GLN A 434 -16.20 -17.97 -22.36
CA GLN A 434 -16.96 -18.87 -21.51
C GLN A 434 -16.02 -19.96 -20.95
N PRO A 435 -16.33 -20.57 -19.78
CA PRO A 435 -15.56 -21.70 -19.23
C PRO A 435 -15.87 -23.02 -19.97
N SER A 436 -16.11 -22.96 -21.29
CA SER A 436 -16.64 -24.02 -22.12
C SER A 436 -16.05 -23.98 -23.53
N PHE A 437 -16.11 -25.13 -24.20
CA PHE A 437 -15.69 -25.29 -25.59
C PHE A 437 -16.91 -25.48 -26.49
N VAL A 438 -16.72 -25.16 -27.77
CA VAL A 438 -17.67 -25.54 -28.82
C VAL A 438 -17.46 -27.01 -29.17
N THR A 439 -18.54 -27.80 -29.21
CA THR A 439 -18.50 -29.16 -29.78
C THR A 439 -18.34 -29.05 -31.29
N VAL A 440 -17.21 -29.51 -31.80
CA VAL A 440 -16.87 -29.52 -33.24
C VAL A 440 -17.06 -30.92 -33.84
N ASP A 441 -16.90 -31.96 -33.02
CA ASP A 441 -16.96 -33.37 -33.37
C ASP A 441 -17.89 -34.07 -32.36
N ALA A 442 -19.17 -34.18 -32.71
CA ALA A 442 -20.20 -34.70 -31.82
C ALA A 442 -20.19 -36.24 -31.70
N ASP A 443 -19.64 -36.93 -32.70
CA ASP A 443 -19.57 -38.40 -32.74
C ASP A 443 -18.40 -38.93 -31.89
N ASN A 444 -17.38 -38.12 -31.65
CA ASN A 444 -16.24 -38.45 -30.79
C ASN A 444 -16.05 -37.37 -29.69
N PRO A 445 -16.64 -37.55 -28.49
CA PRO A 445 -16.51 -36.60 -27.39
C PRO A 445 -15.05 -36.26 -27.00
N ASP A 446 -14.15 -37.26 -27.01
CA ASP A 446 -12.73 -37.11 -26.68
C ASP A 446 -11.88 -36.47 -27.80
N SER A 447 -12.51 -36.09 -28.92
CA SER A 447 -11.83 -35.47 -30.07
C SER A 447 -11.11 -34.17 -29.67
N PRO A 448 -9.82 -33.99 -30.01
CA PRO A 448 -9.09 -32.76 -29.68
C PRO A 448 -9.75 -31.47 -30.20
N ALA A 449 -10.57 -31.55 -31.24
CA ALA A 449 -11.33 -30.42 -31.76
C ALA A 449 -12.30 -29.84 -30.70
N ASN A 450 -12.94 -30.69 -29.90
CA ASN A 450 -13.85 -30.32 -28.80
C ASN A 450 -13.17 -29.62 -27.62
N TYR A 451 -11.84 -29.53 -27.62
CA TYR A 451 -11.03 -28.89 -26.59
C TYR A 451 -10.18 -27.73 -27.13
N ARG A 452 -10.56 -27.19 -28.31
CA ARG A 452 -9.77 -26.20 -29.05
C ARG A 452 -10.49 -24.86 -29.27
N VAL A 453 -11.78 -24.90 -29.62
CA VAL A 453 -12.56 -23.71 -29.93
C VAL A 453 -13.28 -23.21 -28.67
N LEU A 454 -12.93 -22.01 -28.23
CA LEU A 454 -13.51 -21.33 -27.07
C LEU A 454 -14.79 -20.63 -27.48
N SER A 455 -15.89 -20.86 -26.75
CA SER A 455 -17.07 -20.01 -26.90
C SER A 455 -16.90 -18.71 -26.11
N ARG A 456 -17.52 -17.63 -26.59
CA ARG A 456 -17.30 -16.27 -26.09
C ARG A 456 -18.62 -15.52 -25.87
N PHE A 457 -18.56 -14.41 -25.12
CA PHE A 457 -19.68 -13.46 -25.00
C PHE A 457 -19.16 -12.02 -24.86
N PRO A 458 -19.90 -11.01 -25.35
CA PRO A 458 -19.53 -9.62 -25.22
C PRO A 458 -20.05 -9.01 -23.92
N PHE A 459 -19.19 -8.26 -23.22
CA PHE A 459 -19.54 -7.44 -22.08
C PHE A 459 -19.26 -5.98 -22.38
N ALA A 460 -20.16 -5.07 -22.02
CA ALA A 460 -19.88 -3.64 -22.01
C ALA A 460 -20.56 -2.93 -20.85
N SER A 461 -19.90 -1.90 -20.32
CA SER A 461 -20.51 -0.98 -19.36
C SER A 461 -20.09 0.47 -19.63
N LYS A 462 -21.04 1.39 -19.48
CA LYS A 462 -20.79 2.82 -19.48
C LYS A 462 -21.28 3.39 -18.16
N GLU A 463 -20.36 4.01 -17.43
CA GLU A 463 -20.61 4.48 -16.07
C GLU A 463 -20.15 5.93 -15.85
N ALA A 464 -20.86 6.63 -14.98
CA ALA A 464 -20.55 7.99 -14.54
C ALA A 464 -20.79 8.14 -13.04
N ALA A 465 -19.76 7.86 -12.23
CA ALA A 465 -19.83 8.02 -10.79
C ALA A 465 -19.32 9.38 -10.31
N ARG A 466 -19.87 9.83 -9.19
CA ARG A 466 -19.48 11.03 -8.44
C ARG A 466 -19.40 10.71 -6.95
N ILE A 467 -18.43 11.30 -6.26
CA ILE A 467 -18.33 11.28 -4.80
C ILE A 467 -18.26 12.70 -4.25
N ALA A 468 -18.84 12.89 -3.07
CA ALA A 468 -18.66 14.04 -2.21
C ALA A 468 -18.52 13.54 -0.76
N SER A 469 -17.41 13.87 -0.10
CA SER A 469 -17.14 13.48 1.30
C SER A 469 -16.63 14.69 2.08
N ILE A 470 -17.07 14.82 3.33
CA ILE A 470 -16.56 15.79 4.30
C ILE A 470 -16.49 15.15 5.68
N ASP A 471 -15.37 15.34 6.37
CA ASP A 471 -15.09 14.79 7.69
C ASP A 471 -14.61 15.91 8.61
N ASN A 472 -15.41 16.22 9.63
CA ASN A 472 -15.17 17.28 10.59
C ASN A 472 -14.67 16.67 11.89
N GLN A 473 -13.56 17.17 12.43
CA GLN A 473 -12.85 16.55 13.54
C GLN A 473 -12.47 17.60 14.59
N LEU A 474 -12.74 17.29 15.86
CA LEU A 474 -12.26 18.05 17.01
C LEU A 474 -11.40 17.13 17.88
N GLN A 475 -10.11 17.45 17.98
CA GLN A 475 -9.13 16.68 18.74
C GLN A 475 -8.68 17.49 19.96
N ALA A 476 -8.91 16.94 21.16
CA ALA A 476 -8.53 17.52 22.44
C ALA A 476 -7.47 16.66 23.16
N LYS A 477 -6.34 17.25 23.49
CA LYS A 477 -5.29 16.67 24.35
C LYS A 477 -5.52 17.13 25.78
N LEU A 478 -5.97 16.23 26.66
CA LEU A 478 -6.32 16.52 28.04
C LEU A 478 -5.41 15.73 29.00
N ARG A 479 -5.18 16.26 30.21
CA ARG A 479 -4.42 15.55 31.26
C ARG A 479 -5.13 15.66 32.61
N TRP A 480 -5.32 14.54 33.30
CA TRP A 480 -5.88 14.47 34.65
C TRP A 480 -5.02 13.57 35.53
N GLY A 481 -4.20 14.19 36.40
CA GLY A 481 -3.12 13.47 37.08
C GLY A 481 -2.16 12.84 36.07
N ASP A 482 -1.91 11.55 36.21
CA ASP A 482 -1.06 10.75 35.31
C ASP A 482 -1.77 10.33 34.00
N TRP A 483 -3.09 10.50 33.92
CA TRP A 483 -3.89 10.10 32.76
C TRP A 483 -3.80 11.15 31.65
N GLN A 484 -3.38 10.73 30.46
CA GLN A 484 -3.26 11.56 29.27
C GLN A 484 -4.26 11.09 28.22
N HIS A 485 -5.19 11.94 27.83
CA HIS A 485 -6.26 11.63 26.88
C HIS A 485 -6.01 12.35 25.55
N THR A 486 -6.15 11.63 24.44
CA THR A 486 -6.28 12.21 23.10
C THR A 486 -7.67 11.89 22.59
N LEU A 487 -8.61 12.74 22.98
CA LEU A 487 -10.02 12.63 22.64
C LEU A 487 -10.24 13.16 21.22
N LEU A 488 -10.91 12.37 20.39
CA LEU A 488 -11.31 12.71 19.03
C LEU A 488 -12.83 12.59 18.90
N VAL A 489 -13.48 13.73 18.69
CA VAL A 489 -14.90 13.81 18.32
C VAL A 489 -14.98 14.10 16.83
N GLY A 490 -15.91 13.49 16.10
CA GLY A 490 -16.09 13.81 14.69
C GLY A 490 -17.48 13.55 14.13
N LEU A 491 -17.76 14.24 13.03
CA LEU A 491 -18.99 14.14 12.25
C LEU A 491 -18.61 14.15 10.77
N ASP A 492 -18.83 13.03 10.09
CA ASP A 492 -18.67 12.93 8.64
C ASP A 492 -20.00 12.79 7.90
N TYR A 493 -19.98 13.27 6.67
CA TYR A 493 -21.01 13.05 5.66
C TYR A 493 -20.35 12.64 4.35
N GLN A 494 -20.87 11.59 3.73
CA GLN A 494 -20.42 11.12 2.44
C GLN A 494 -21.61 10.74 1.54
N ARG A 495 -21.47 11.04 0.25
CA ARG A 495 -22.47 10.75 -0.78
C ARG A 495 -21.76 10.29 -2.04
N SER A 496 -22.18 9.14 -2.57
CA SER A 496 -21.81 8.68 -3.90
C SER A 496 -23.05 8.56 -4.78
N ARG A 497 -22.86 8.72 -6.10
CA ARG A 497 -23.92 8.52 -7.10
C ARG A 497 -23.30 7.99 -8.37
N ASN A 498 -23.66 6.77 -8.76
CA ASN A 498 -23.33 6.18 -10.06
C ASN A 498 -24.55 6.26 -10.99
N ASP A 499 -24.36 6.65 -12.25
CA ASP A 499 -25.24 6.23 -13.36
C ASP A 499 -24.51 5.08 -14.08
N GLN A 500 -25.14 3.92 -14.24
CA GLN A 500 -24.51 2.71 -14.78
C GLN A 500 -25.43 2.03 -15.80
N ARG A 501 -24.94 1.84 -17.03
CA ARG A 501 -25.59 1.07 -18.11
C ARG A 501 -24.69 -0.07 -18.56
N THR A 502 -25.14 -1.31 -18.40
CA THR A 502 -24.34 -2.53 -18.59
C THR A 502 -25.07 -3.58 -19.42
N SER A 503 -24.40 -4.10 -20.45
CA SER A 503 -24.81 -5.24 -21.29
C SER A 503 -23.84 -6.41 -21.09
N ASN A 504 -24.35 -7.63 -21.03
CA ASN A 504 -23.58 -8.88 -20.83
C ASN A 504 -23.88 -9.94 -21.90
N SER A 505 -24.50 -9.53 -23.00
CA SER A 505 -24.98 -10.37 -24.10
C SER A 505 -24.93 -9.59 -25.42
N GLY A 506 -25.04 -10.30 -26.54
CA GLY A 506 -24.88 -9.75 -27.89
C GLY A 506 -24.27 -10.79 -28.83
N THR A 507 -23.61 -10.35 -29.91
CA THR A 507 -22.96 -11.24 -30.87
C THR A 507 -21.45 -11.13 -30.81
N VAL A 508 -20.78 -12.28 -30.76
CA VAL A 508 -19.34 -12.44 -31.00
C VAL A 508 -19.13 -13.83 -31.59
N SER A 509 -18.12 -14.02 -32.45
CA SER A 509 -17.76 -15.36 -32.93
C SER A 509 -17.05 -16.18 -31.84
N ASP A 510 -17.21 -17.49 -31.86
CA ASP A 510 -16.29 -18.39 -31.15
C ASP A 510 -14.87 -18.28 -31.75
N ILE A 511 -13.83 -18.72 -31.03
CA ILE A 511 -12.44 -18.54 -31.47
C ILE A 511 -11.53 -19.73 -31.14
N ASP A 512 -10.56 -20.02 -32.01
CA ASP A 512 -9.49 -20.97 -31.73
C ASP A 512 -8.62 -20.43 -30.58
N GLY A 513 -8.58 -21.14 -29.45
CA GLY A 513 -7.85 -20.71 -28.26
C GLY A 513 -6.31 -20.81 -28.35
N TYR A 514 -5.78 -21.39 -29.44
CA TYR A 514 -4.35 -21.60 -29.67
C TYR A 514 -3.82 -20.78 -30.85
N LEU A 515 -4.63 -20.58 -31.89
CA LEU A 515 -4.33 -19.77 -33.08
C LEU A 515 -5.49 -18.78 -33.37
N PRO A 516 -5.76 -17.81 -32.47
CA PRO A 516 -6.91 -16.93 -32.58
C PRO A 516 -6.81 -15.96 -33.77
N VAL A 517 -7.95 -15.77 -34.44
CA VAL A 517 -8.18 -14.71 -35.43
C VAL A 517 -9.50 -14.05 -35.07
N SER A 518 -9.47 -12.79 -34.61
CA SER A 518 -10.72 -12.03 -34.39
C SER A 518 -11.31 -11.61 -35.74
N THR A 519 -12.64 -11.68 -35.85
CA THR A 519 -13.38 -11.15 -37.00
C THR A 519 -13.59 -9.64 -36.92
N GLY A 520 -13.43 -9.02 -35.74
CA GLY A 520 -13.66 -7.59 -35.56
C GLY A 520 -15.14 -7.17 -35.48
N LEU A 521 -16.07 -8.13 -35.34
CA LEU A 521 -17.52 -7.95 -35.50
C LEU A 521 -18.31 -8.21 -34.19
N THR A 522 -17.79 -7.72 -33.07
CA THR A 522 -18.47 -7.82 -31.76
C THR A 522 -19.57 -6.77 -31.60
N THR A 523 -20.76 -7.17 -31.14
CA THR A 523 -21.87 -6.27 -30.79
C THR A 523 -22.47 -6.63 -29.43
N THR A 524 -23.14 -5.67 -28.77
CA THR A 524 -23.90 -5.91 -27.53
C THR A 524 -25.39 -5.70 -27.74
N ALA A 525 -26.20 -6.54 -27.10
CA ALA A 525 -27.64 -6.34 -26.96
C ALA A 525 -27.97 -5.23 -25.94
N ASP A 526 -29.26 -4.98 -25.74
CA ASP A 526 -29.77 -4.04 -24.73
C ASP A 526 -29.27 -4.37 -23.30
N PRO A 527 -29.16 -3.35 -22.43
CA PRO A 527 -28.59 -3.52 -21.10
C PRO A 527 -29.51 -4.35 -20.20
N TRP A 528 -28.94 -5.35 -19.52
CA TRP A 528 -29.62 -6.06 -18.44
C TRP A 528 -29.70 -5.22 -17.14
N PHE A 529 -28.86 -4.18 -17.05
CA PHE A 529 -28.83 -3.25 -15.93
C PHE A 529 -28.58 -1.82 -16.46
N ASP A 530 -29.58 -0.94 -16.38
CA ASP A 530 -29.45 0.50 -16.59
C ASP A 530 -30.10 1.20 -15.40
N ALA A 531 -29.30 1.80 -14.51
CA ALA A 531 -29.78 2.35 -13.25
C ALA A 531 -28.89 3.46 -12.66
N ARG A 532 -29.48 4.24 -11.77
CA ARG A 532 -28.81 5.25 -10.94
C ARG A 532 -28.82 4.83 -9.48
N THR A 533 -27.66 4.46 -8.95
CA THR A 533 -27.46 4.11 -7.54
C THR A 533 -26.83 5.27 -6.78
N THR A 534 -27.59 5.88 -5.86
CA THR A 534 -27.13 6.91 -4.92
C THR A 534 -27.00 6.32 -3.52
N LEU A 535 -25.82 6.39 -2.93
CA LEU A 535 -25.59 6.05 -1.52
C LEU A 535 -25.27 7.35 -0.76
N SER A 536 -25.78 7.50 0.45
CA SER A 536 -25.41 8.58 1.36
C SER A 536 -25.32 8.09 2.79
N GLN A 537 -24.37 8.60 3.56
CA GLN A 537 -24.14 8.22 4.94
C GLN A 537 -23.72 9.45 5.75
N THR A 538 -24.28 9.59 6.94
CA THR A 538 -23.83 10.52 7.98
C THR A 538 -23.40 9.68 9.19
N GLY A 539 -22.24 9.97 9.77
CA GLY A 539 -21.80 9.28 10.98
C GLY A 539 -21.18 10.21 12.01
N PHE A 540 -21.66 10.10 13.24
CA PHE A 540 -21.05 10.71 14.42
C PHE A 540 -20.16 9.67 15.10
N TYR A 541 -18.91 10.03 15.38
CA TYR A 541 -17.95 9.15 16.03
C TYR A 541 -17.23 9.84 17.19
N LEU A 542 -16.90 9.03 18.19
CA LEU A 542 -16.13 9.40 19.36
C LEU A 542 -15.06 8.34 19.60
N GLN A 543 -13.82 8.76 19.81
CA GLN A 543 -12.74 7.88 20.22
C GLN A 543 -11.85 8.59 21.24
N ASP A 544 -11.40 7.88 22.27
CA ASP A 544 -10.36 8.37 23.19
C ASP A 544 -9.17 7.40 23.16
N GLN A 545 -7.97 7.95 22.99
CA GLN A 545 -6.71 7.24 23.25
C GLN A 545 -6.16 7.70 24.58
N ILE A 546 -6.18 6.80 25.57
CA ILE A 546 -5.92 7.09 26.97
C ILE A 546 -4.59 6.44 27.36
N LYS A 547 -3.66 7.21 27.91
CA LYS A 547 -2.37 6.71 28.42
C LYS A 547 -2.26 6.89 29.92
N TRP A 548 -1.74 5.88 30.63
CA TRP A 548 -1.41 5.96 32.05
C TRP A 548 -0.21 5.05 32.37
N GLY A 549 0.90 5.64 32.80
CA GLY A 549 2.20 4.94 32.85
C GLY A 549 2.55 4.31 31.49
N ASP A 550 2.90 3.03 31.50
CA ASP A 550 3.20 2.22 30.32
C ASP A 550 1.96 1.82 29.49
N TRP A 551 0.73 2.02 29.97
CA TRP A 551 -0.48 1.52 29.30
C TRP A 551 -1.08 2.52 28.32
N VAL A 552 -1.62 2.01 27.21
CA VAL A 552 -2.42 2.77 26.24
C VAL A 552 -3.71 2.02 25.93
N ALA A 553 -4.86 2.59 26.30
CA ALA A 553 -6.16 2.15 25.80
C ALA A 553 -6.56 2.93 24.55
N THR A 554 -7.43 2.33 23.74
CA THR A 554 -8.22 3.03 22.72
C THR A 554 -9.66 2.54 22.81
N LEU A 555 -10.57 3.44 23.16
CA LEU A 555 -12.00 3.17 23.24
C LEU A 555 -12.70 4.02 22.18
N GLY A 556 -13.61 3.45 21.39
CA GLY A 556 -14.34 4.22 20.39
C GLY A 556 -15.71 3.64 20.05
N GLY A 557 -16.63 4.54 19.73
CA GLY A 557 -17.99 4.24 19.32
C GLY A 557 -18.44 5.19 18.21
N ARG A 558 -19.26 4.68 17.30
CA ARG A 558 -19.79 5.43 16.16
C ARG A 558 -21.24 5.06 15.91
N TYR A 559 -22.07 6.07 15.67
CA TYR A 559 -23.42 5.89 15.18
C TYR A 559 -23.51 6.40 13.74
N ASP A 560 -23.90 5.52 12.83
CA ASP A 560 -24.15 5.83 11.43
C ASP A 560 -25.63 5.77 11.09
N SER A 561 -26.07 6.72 10.25
CA SER A 561 -27.28 6.62 9.45
C SER A 561 -26.90 6.57 7.98
N ALA A 562 -27.43 5.59 7.26
CA ALA A 562 -27.16 5.34 5.85
C ALA A 562 -28.46 5.30 5.05
N ARG A 563 -28.37 5.66 3.77
CA ARG A 563 -29.46 5.55 2.80
C ARG A 563 -28.91 5.11 1.46
N ALA A 564 -29.59 4.15 0.86
CA ALA A 564 -29.38 3.75 -0.52
C ALA A 564 -30.66 4.01 -1.33
N VAL A 565 -30.51 4.54 -2.54
CA VAL A 565 -31.59 4.72 -3.50
C VAL A 565 -31.10 4.22 -4.86
N SER A 566 -31.79 3.25 -5.43
CA SER A 566 -31.61 2.80 -6.81
C SER A 566 -32.81 3.23 -7.63
N PHE A 567 -32.59 3.93 -8.74
CA PHE A 567 -33.60 4.25 -9.74
C PHE A 567 -33.28 3.50 -11.03
N SER A 568 -34.18 2.63 -11.48
CA SER A 568 -34.02 1.85 -12.71
C SER A 568 -34.46 2.66 -13.93
N HIS A 569 -33.61 2.69 -14.96
CA HIS A 569 -33.91 3.25 -16.27
C HIS A 569 -34.58 2.24 -17.22
N ILE A 570 -34.71 0.97 -16.83
CA ILE A 570 -35.35 -0.09 -17.63
C ILE A 570 -36.88 -0.08 -17.45
N ASP A 571 -37.34 -0.04 -16.20
CA ASP A 571 -38.77 -0.14 -15.82
C ASP A 571 -39.29 1.09 -15.05
N GLY A 572 -38.42 2.06 -14.75
CA GLY A 572 -38.76 3.27 -13.98
C GLY A 572 -38.91 3.04 -12.46
N SER A 573 -38.61 1.84 -11.95
CA SER A 573 -38.76 1.50 -10.53
C SER A 573 -37.78 2.26 -9.63
N THR A 574 -38.16 2.46 -8.37
CA THR A 574 -37.29 3.06 -7.35
C THR A 574 -37.25 2.20 -6.09
N THR A 575 -36.08 1.61 -5.81
CA THR A 575 -35.80 0.96 -4.52
C THR A 575 -35.15 1.97 -3.59
N ARG A 576 -35.65 2.11 -2.36
CA ARG A 576 -35.04 2.93 -1.32
C ARG A 576 -34.92 2.14 -0.02
N ILE A 577 -33.75 2.20 0.59
CA ILE A 577 -33.43 1.56 1.87
C ILE A 577 -32.78 2.61 2.78
N ASP A 578 -33.23 2.66 4.03
CA ASP A 578 -32.72 3.52 5.10
C ASP A 578 -32.25 2.63 6.25
N ASP A 579 -31.00 2.80 6.65
CA ASP A 579 -30.29 1.96 7.61
C ASP A 579 -29.69 2.79 8.74
N HIS A 580 -29.50 2.17 9.90
CA HIS A 580 -28.77 2.76 11.01
C HIS A 580 -28.01 1.69 11.80
N LYS A 581 -26.82 2.03 12.28
CA LYS A 581 -25.95 1.08 12.99
C LYS A 581 -25.04 1.80 13.97
N PHE A 582 -24.99 1.30 15.21
CA PHE A 582 -23.88 1.56 16.12
C PHE A 582 -22.76 0.55 15.87
N THR A 583 -21.51 1.01 15.82
CA THR A 583 -20.29 0.18 15.81
C THR A 583 -19.32 0.65 16.88
N SER A 584 -18.52 -0.28 17.39
CA SER A 584 -17.62 -0.08 18.52
C SER A 584 -16.23 -0.69 18.30
N ARG A 585 -15.24 -0.17 19.03
CA ARG A 585 -13.91 -0.76 19.16
C ARG A 585 -13.40 -0.55 20.57
N ALA A 586 -12.63 -1.52 21.06
CA ALA A 586 -11.86 -1.40 22.29
C ALA A 586 -10.50 -2.05 22.06
N GLY A 587 -9.44 -1.49 22.63
CA GLY A 587 -8.12 -2.10 22.58
C GLY A 587 -7.21 -1.57 23.67
N LEU A 588 -6.20 -2.37 24.02
CA LEU A 588 -5.27 -2.11 25.10
C LEU A 588 -3.86 -2.55 24.67
N VAL A 589 -2.87 -1.69 24.90
CA VAL A 589 -1.44 -1.93 24.67
C VAL A 589 -0.70 -1.72 25.99
N TYR A 590 0.31 -2.55 26.26
CA TYR A 590 1.30 -2.32 27.33
C TYR A 590 2.66 -2.02 26.69
N LEU A 591 3.25 -0.85 26.97
CA LEU A 591 4.52 -0.38 26.40
C LEU A 591 5.68 -0.70 27.34
N HIS A 592 6.24 -1.90 27.25
CA HIS A 592 7.39 -2.27 28.09
C HIS A 592 8.64 -1.46 27.71
N PRO A 593 9.39 -0.86 28.67
CA PRO A 593 10.53 0.03 28.39
C PRO A 593 11.65 -0.54 27.49
N SER A 594 11.75 -1.86 27.33
CA SER A 594 12.69 -2.48 26.38
C SER A 594 12.24 -2.44 24.89
N GLY A 595 11.10 -1.82 24.59
CA GLY A 595 10.54 -1.68 23.24
C GLY A 595 9.53 -2.77 22.83
N TRP A 596 9.11 -3.64 23.76
CA TRP A 596 8.04 -4.63 23.51
C TRP A 596 6.66 -4.02 23.77
N ALA A 597 5.71 -4.29 22.89
CA ALA A 597 4.33 -3.80 23.00
C ALA A 597 3.29 -4.89 22.68
N PRO A 598 2.96 -5.79 23.62
CA PRO A 598 1.79 -6.66 23.53
C PRO A 598 0.48 -5.86 23.55
N TYR A 599 -0.52 -6.32 22.80
CA TYR A 599 -1.83 -5.71 22.72
C TYR A 599 -2.97 -6.71 22.48
N PHE A 600 -4.18 -6.28 22.82
CA PHE A 600 -5.45 -6.93 22.49
C PHE A 600 -6.41 -5.90 21.89
N SER A 601 -7.29 -6.33 20.98
CA SER A 601 -8.42 -5.52 20.53
C SER A 601 -9.66 -6.29 20.09
N TYR A 602 -10.77 -5.56 20.16
CA TYR A 602 -12.07 -5.86 19.56
C TYR A 602 -12.41 -4.73 18.57
N SER A 603 -12.91 -5.08 17.38
CA SER A 603 -13.37 -4.08 16.40
C SER A 603 -14.54 -4.59 15.55
N GLU A 604 -15.44 -3.66 15.19
CA GLU A 604 -16.63 -3.93 14.39
C GLU A 604 -16.61 -3.18 13.04
N SER A 605 -17.31 -3.74 12.06
CA SER A 605 -17.68 -3.05 10.82
C SER A 605 -19.09 -3.37 10.35
N PHE A 606 -19.58 -2.59 9.40
CA PHE A 606 -20.87 -2.84 8.75
C PHE A 606 -20.89 -2.36 7.30
N SER A 607 -21.79 -2.95 6.51
CA SER A 607 -22.14 -2.50 5.15
C SER A 607 -23.63 -2.73 4.88
N PRO A 608 -24.43 -1.67 4.68
CA PRO A 608 -25.79 -1.76 4.13
C PRO A 608 -25.85 -2.52 2.81
N THR A 609 -27.05 -2.99 2.47
CA THR A 609 -27.36 -3.62 1.18
C THR A 609 -28.51 -2.89 0.48
N VAL A 610 -28.63 -3.11 -0.83
CA VAL A 610 -29.74 -2.59 -1.66
C VAL A 610 -30.85 -3.61 -1.89
N THR A 611 -30.78 -4.78 -1.25
CA THR A 611 -31.71 -5.89 -1.44
C THR A 611 -32.92 -5.84 -0.51
N VAL A 612 -34.10 -6.06 -1.08
CA VAL A 612 -35.37 -6.30 -0.36
C VAL A 612 -35.63 -7.81 -0.33
N ASP A 613 -36.13 -8.32 0.80
CA ASP A 613 -36.63 -9.69 0.92
C ASP A 613 -37.99 -9.81 0.20
N PRO A 614 -38.11 -10.63 -0.86
CA PRO A 614 -39.35 -10.74 -1.64
C PRO A 614 -40.49 -11.45 -0.90
N GLN A 615 -40.24 -12.10 0.25
CA GLN A 615 -41.30 -12.72 1.06
C GLN A 615 -41.92 -11.73 2.06
N THR A 616 -41.12 -10.82 2.64
CA THR A 616 -41.60 -9.83 3.63
C THR A 616 -41.80 -8.42 3.06
N ASN A 617 -41.31 -8.17 1.84
CA ASN A 617 -41.19 -6.84 1.23
C ASN A 617 -40.46 -5.81 2.13
N GLN A 618 -39.58 -6.28 3.03
CA GLN A 618 -38.74 -5.44 3.88
C GLN A 618 -37.30 -5.40 3.36
N PRO A 619 -36.55 -4.31 3.59
CA PRO A 619 -35.10 -4.30 3.37
C PRO A 619 -34.39 -5.40 4.16
N LEU A 620 -33.41 -6.04 3.54
CA LEU A 620 -32.42 -6.82 4.29
C LEU A 620 -31.55 -5.86 5.12
N LYS A 621 -31.09 -6.33 6.27
CA LYS A 621 -30.28 -5.56 7.24
C LYS A 621 -28.87 -5.30 6.69
N PRO A 622 -28.03 -4.47 7.34
CA PRO A 622 -26.62 -4.40 7.01
C PRO A 622 -25.90 -5.71 7.27
N GLU A 623 -24.94 -6.04 6.41
CA GLU A 623 -23.88 -6.99 6.76
C GLU A 623 -23.04 -6.43 7.91
N THR A 624 -22.45 -7.30 8.73
CA THR A 624 -21.62 -6.89 9.88
C THR A 624 -20.32 -7.69 9.96
N GLY A 625 -19.21 -6.98 10.16
CA GLY A 625 -17.91 -7.56 10.52
C GLY A 625 -17.66 -7.46 12.02
N ARG A 626 -16.99 -8.46 12.61
CA ARG A 626 -16.39 -8.36 13.95
C ARG A 626 -15.08 -9.12 14.03
N GLN A 627 -14.14 -8.61 14.82
CA GLN A 627 -12.83 -9.21 15.01
C GLN A 627 -12.38 -9.16 16.47
N TYR A 628 -11.71 -10.23 16.89
CA TYR A 628 -10.80 -10.24 18.04
C TYR A 628 -9.37 -10.41 17.54
N GLU A 629 -8.44 -9.59 18.04
CA GLU A 629 -7.02 -9.65 17.69
C GLU A 629 -6.15 -9.61 18.96
N VAL A 630 -5.16 -10.50 19.04
CA VAL A 630 -4.10 -10.46 20.05
C VAL A 630 -2.78 -10.35 19.30
N GLY A 631 -1.91 -9.43 19.69
CA GLY A 631 -0.63 -9.25 19.01
C GLY A 631 0.46 -8.69 19.91
N VAL A 632 1.64 -8.55 19.32
CA VAL A 632 2.81 -7.96 19.95
C VAL A 632 3.63 -7.23 18.90
N ARG A 633 4.20 -6.08 19.26
CA ARG A 633 5.21 -5.39 18.46
C ARG A 633 6.53 -5.30 19.21
N TYR A 634 7.61 -5.10 18.45
CA TYR A 634 8.93 -4.81 18.98
C TYR A 634 9.58 -3.68 18.18
N GLN A 635 10.02 -2.63 18.88
CA GLN A 635 10.85 -1.55 18.32
C GLN A 635 12.04 -1.33 19.27
N PRO A 636 13.18 -1.99 19.04
CA PRO A 636 14.35 -1.87 19.91
C PRO A 636 14.83 -0.42 20.03
N ALA A 637 15.13 0.02 21.26
CA ALA A 637 15.66 1.36 21.53
C ALA A 637 16.98 1.61 20.78
N GLY A 638 17.15 2.83 20.25
CA GLY A 638 18.33 3.22 19.47
C GLY A 638 18.44 2.61 18.07
N ARG A 639 17.53 1.71 17.66
CA ARG A 639 17.47 1.12 16.31
C ARG A 639 16.18 1.53 15.60
N LYS A 640 16.21 1.59 14.26
CA LYS A 640 15.03 1.92 13.44
C LYS A 640 14.04 0.77 13.29
N ASP A 641 14.47 -0.48 13.46
CA ASP A 641 13.70 -1.70 13.27
C ASP A 641 12.26 -1.68 13.82
N LYS A 642 11.36 -2.38 13.13
CA LYS A 642 9.99 -2.66 13.53
C LYS A 642 9.69 -4.15 13.28
N TYR A 643 9.22 -4.85 14.31
CA TYR A 643 8.69 -6.21 14.21
C TYR A 643 7.27 -6.27 14.78
N SER A 644 6.42 -7.13 14.24
CA SER A 644 5.11 -7.43 14.83
C SER A 644 4.60 -8.83 14.50
N ALA A 645 3.87 -9.43 15.45
CA ALA A 645 3.11 -10.65 15.28
C ALA A 645 1.67 -10.43 15.76
N ALA A 646 0.68 -11.00 15.08
CA ALA A 646 -0.73 -10.91 15.47
C ALA A 646 -1.52 -12.18 15.11
N VAL A 647 -2.41 -12.61 15.99
CA VAL A 647 -3.40 -13.67 15.73
C VAL A 647 -4.82 -13.09 15.80
N PHE A 648 -5.71 -13.55 14.92
CA PHE A 648 -7.06 -12.99 14.78
C PHE A 648 -8.15 -14.05 14.59
N ASP A 649 -9.36 -13.76 15.12
CA ASP A 649 -10.64 -14.38 14.77
C ASP A 649 -11.49 -13.27 14.12
N LEU A 650 -11.75 -13.40 12.82
CA LEU A 650 -12.47 -12.42 12.01
C LEU A 650 -13.71 -13.07 11.39
N ARG A 651 -14.88 -12.44 11.56
CA ARG A 651 -16.15 -12.91 10.97
C ARG A 651 -16.81 -11.84 10.14
N ARG A 652 -17.32 -12.23 8.96
CA ARG A 652 -18.35 -11.53 8.19
C ARG A 652 -19.66 -12.25 8.45
N GLN A 653 -20.67 -11.54 8.95
CA GLN A 653 -21.96 -12.09 9.36
C GLN A 653 -23.10 -11.34 8.67
N ASN A 654 -24.24 -12.00 8.52
CA ASN A 654 -25.43 -11.44 7.88
C ASN A 654 -25.17 -10.99 6.43
N TYR A 655 -24.31 -11.71 5.68
CA TYR A 655 -24.15 -11.47 4.25
C TYR A 655 -25.23 -12.21 3.44
N ILE A 656 -25.52 -11.72 2.22
CA ILE A 656 -26.56 -12.31 1.37
C ILE A 656 -26.03 -13.60 0.73
N THR A 657 -26.79 -14.67 0.93
CA THR A 657 -26.70 -15.93 0.18
C THR A 657 -28.02 -16.17 -0.55
N TYR A 658 -28.10 -17.21 -1.36
CA TYR A 658 -29.32 -17.57 -2.08
C TYR A 658 -29.77 -18.98 -1.68
N ASP A 659 -31.08 -19.20 -1.64
CA ASP A 659 -31.66 -20.53 -1.52
C ASP A 659 -31.87 -21.20 -2.89
N ALA A 660 -32.47 -22.39 -2.91
CA ALA A 660 -32.64 -23.19 -4.12
C ALA A 660 -33.55 -22.54 -5.18
N ASP A 661 -34.45 -21.65 -4.77
CA ASP A 661 -35.35 -20.88 -5.65
C ASP A 661 -34.70 -19.55 -6.09
N TYR A 662 -33.39 -19.38 -5.85
CA TYR A 662 -32.62 -18.16 -6.06
C TYR A 662 -33.20 -16.93 -5.32
N THR A 663 -33.90 -17.15 -4.20
CA THR A 663 -34.39 -16.07 -3.33
C THR A 663 -33.25 -15.60 -2.42
N PRO A 664 -33.01 -14.28 -2.28
CA PRO A 664 -31.95 -13.75 -1.42
C PRO A 664 -32.28 -13.96 0.07
N ARG A 665 -31.31 -14.51 0.82
CA ARG A 665 -31.42 -14.82 2.25
C ARG A 665 -30.21 -14.31 3.02
N GLN A 666 -30.46 -13.61 4.12
CA GLN A 666 -29.41 -13.00 4.94
C GLN A 666 -28.88 -13.95 6.03
N THR A 667 -28.53 -15.16 5.63
CA THR A 667 -28.08 -16.27 6.49
C THR A 667 -26.56 -16.47 6.49
N GLY A 668 -25.82 -15.68 5.69
CA GLY A 668 -24.39 -15.89 5.46
C GLY A 668 -23.50 -15.56 6.67
N GLU A 669 -22.65 -16.51 7.08
CA GLU A 669 -21.45 -16.25 7.90
C GLU A 669 -20.20 -16.85 7.24
N ILE A 670 -19.09 -16.08 7.22
CA ILE A 670 -17.74 -16.55 6.90
C ILE A 670 -16.82 -16.27 8.09
N LEU A 671 -16.08 -17.28 8.52
CA LEU A 671 -15.04 -17.23 9.55
C LEU A 671 -13.66 -17.29 8.89
N VAL A 672 -12.76 -16.37 9.27
CA VAL A 672 -11.34 -16.43 8.94
C VAL A 672 -10.51 -16.33 10.23
N ARG A 673 -9.53 -17.23 10.37
CA ARG A 673 -8.57 -17.21 11.49
C ARG A 673 -7.16 -17.31 10.95
N GLY A 674 -6.24 -16.54 11.52
CA GLY A 674 -4.85 -16.55 11.06
C GLY A 674 -3.84 -15.97 12.04
N LEU A 675 -2.58 -16.12 11.64
CA LEU A 675 -1.38 -15.51 12.20
C LEU A 675 -0.72 -14.66 11.11
N GLU A 676 -0.38 -13.42 11.43
CA GLU A 676 0.44 -12.54 10.60
C GLU A 676 1.74 -12.20 11.33
N LEU A 677 2.85 -12.25 10.60
CA LEU A 677 4.17 -11.78 11.06
C LEU A 677 4.67 -10.72 10.07
N GLU A 678 5.28 -9.66 10.58
CA GLU A 678 5.82 -8.55 9.79
C GLU A 678 7.13 -8.06 10.43
N ALA A 679 8.15 -7.80 9.62
CA ALA A 679 9.44 -7.26 10.06
C ALA A 679 9.97 -6.29 9.01
N SER A 680 10.43 -5.11 9.44
CA SER A 680 11.21 -4.17 8.62
C SER A 680 12.39 -3.67 9.45
N PHE A 681 13.62 -3.97 9.04
CA PHE A 681 14.82 -3.80 9.89
C PHE A 681 16.10 -3.56 9.07
N GLU A 682 17.11 -2.99 9.74
CA GLU A 682 18.45 -2.77 9.18
C GLU A 682 19.46 -3.72 9.84
N PRO A 683 19.71 -4.94 9.29
CA PRO A 683 20.64 -5.90 9.91
C PRO A 683 22.10 -5.45 9.83
N LEU A 684 22.45 -4.69 8.80
CA LEU A 684 23.76 -4.09 8.57
C LEU A 684 23.56 -2.64 8.10
N PRO A 685 24.51 -1.71 8.33
CA PRO A 685 24.41 -0.34 7.83
C PRO A 685 24.21 -0.32 6.31
N ARG A 686 23.13 0.37 5.87
CA ARG A 686 22.66 0.46 4.48
C ARG A 686 22.14 -0.85 3.86
N MET A 687 21.88 -1.87 4.67
CA MET A 687 21.08 -3.03 4.28
C MET A 687 19.65 -2.84 4.78
N ASN A 688 18.68 -2.83 3.88
CA ASN A 688 17.26 -2.79 4.23
C ASN A 688 16.67 -4.19 4.06
N VAL A 689 15.87 -4.67 5.03
CA VAL A 689 15.11 -5.92 4.90
C VAL A 689 13.66 -5.69 5.31
N THR A 690 12.73 -6.14 4.49
CA THR A 690 11.29 -6.22 4.78
C THR A 690 10.80 -7.65 4.55
N ALA A 691 10.17 -8.26 5.56
CA ALA A 691 9.66 -9.62 5.51
C ALA A 691 8.24 -9.69 6.08
N ALA A 692 7.38 -10.47 5.44
CA ALA A 692 6.00 -10.68 5.82
C ALA A 692 5.58 -12.14 5.64
N TYR A 693 4.92 -12.71 6.64
CA TYR A 693 4.37 -14.06 6.60
C TYR A 693 2.90 -14.04 7.04
N THR A 694 2.08 -14.90 6.44
CA THR A 694 0.68 -15.07 6.81
C THR A 694 0.31 -16.55 6.77
N TYR A 695 -0.24 -17.02 7.87
CA TYR A 695 -0.76 -18.37 8.03
C TYR A 695 -2.26 -18.31 8.32
N THR A 696 -3.08 -18.77 7.38
CA THR A 696 -4.54 -18.75 7.47
C THR A 696 -5.07 -20.20 7.44
N PRO A 697 -5.07 -20.91 8.59
CA PRO A 697 -5.54 -22.29 8.66
C PRO A 697 -7.04 -22.43 8.34
N THR A 698 -7.85 -21.44 8.74
CA THR A 698 -9.31 -21.42 8.59
C THR A 698 -9.73 -20.21 7.78
N ALA A 699 -10.48 -20.44 6.71
CA ALA A 699 -11.21 -19.44 5.95
C ALA A 699 -12.42 -20.16 5.33
N GLU A 700 -13.59 -20.11 5.96
CA GLU A 700 -14.70 -21.00 5.62
C GLU A 700 -16.07 -20.34 5.82
N VAL A 701 -17.03 -20.70 4.96
CA VAL A 701 -18.45 -20.40 5.15
C VAL A 701 -18.97 -21.25 6.32
N THR A 702 -19.38 -20.61 7.41
CA THR A 702 -19.94 -21.27 8.60
C THR A 702 -21.48 -21.28 8.59
N ALA A 703 -22.12 -20.43 7.79
CA ALA A 703 -23.56 -20.46 7.52
C ALA A 703 -23.89 -19.94 6.11
N SER A 704 -24.88 -20.55 5.45
CA SER A 704 -25.44 -20.14 4.16
C SER A 704 -26.81 -20.79 3.95
N SER A 705 -27.67 -20.18 3.13
CA SER A 705 -28.92 -20.81 2.66
C SER A 705 -28.71 -21.88 1.58
N THR A 706 -27.51 -22.03 1.04
CA THR A 706 -27.11 -23.18 0.21
C THR A 706 -26.21 -24.11 1.03
N PRO A 707 -26.71 -25.27 1.51
CA PRO A 707 -25.95 -26.14 2.42
C PRO A 707 -24.62 -26.67 1.86
N SER A 708 -24.50 -26.76 0.53
CA SER A 708 -23.28 -27.20 -0.15
C SER A 708 -22.16 -26.15 -0.19
N GLU A 709 -22.40 -24.93 0.32
CA GLU A 709 -21.34 -23.92 0.57
C GLU A 709 -20.65 -24.10 1.92
N ILE A 710 -21.32 -24.69 2.92
CA ILE A 710 -20.82 -24.74 4.30
C ILE A 710 -19.55 -25.58 4.38
N GLY A 711 -18.52 -25.03 5.05
CA GLY A 711 -17.17 -25.60 5.10
C GLY A 711 -16.28 -25.31 3.88
N LYS A 712 -16.78 -24.62 2.85
CA LYS A 712 -15.97 -24.17 1.71
C LYS A 712 -15.33 -22.80 1.94
N GLN A 713 -14.20 -22.60 1.29
CA GLN A 713 -13.58 -21.28 1.09
C GLN A 713 -14.41 -20.47 0.08
N MET A 714 -14.94 -19.31 0.50
CA MET A 714 -15.58 -18.36 -0.42
C MET A 714 -14.54 -17.71 -1.35
N GLN A 715 -13.55 -17.03 -0.77
CA GLN A 715 -12.42 -16.46 -1.50
C GLN A 715 -11.24 -17.44 -1.61
N ALA A 716 -10.41 -17.29 -2.65
CA ALA A 716 -9.23 -18.11 -2.90
C ALA A 716 -8.08 -17.80 -1.92
N VAL A 717 -8.23 -18.22 -0.67
CA VAL A 717 -7.29 -17.94 0.42
C VAL A 717 -6.26 -19.07 0.55
N SER A 718 -5.05 -18.81 0.08
CA SER A 718 -3.92 -19.71 0.29
C SER A 718 -3.48 -19.72 1.75
N ARG A 719 -3.38 -20.93 2.35
CA ARG A 719 -3.10 -21.14 3.78
C ARG A 719 -1.74 -20.59 4.25
N ASN A 720 -0.75 -20.54 3.38
CA ASN A 720 0.58 -19.99 3.68
C ASN A 720 0.93 -18.94 2.62
N GLN A 721 1.42 -17.78 3.05
CA GLN A 721 1.90 -16.71 2.19
C GLN A 721 3.19 -16.16 2.81
N LEU A 722 4.24 -15.97 2.02
CA LEU A 722 5.54 -15.48 2.48
C LEU A 722 6.08 -14.47 1.46
N SER A 723 6.57 -13.34 1.93
CA SER A 723 7.33 -12.41 1.09
C SER A 723 8.52 -11.85 1.85
N VAL A 724 9.64 -11.67 1.15
CA VAL A 724 10.87 -11.08 1.68
C VAL A 724 11.48 -10.21 0.59
N TRP A 725 11.79 -8.95 0.91
CA TRP A 725 12.61 -8.05 0.11
C TRP A 725 13.85 -7.68 0.91
N ALA A 726 15.01 -7.65 0.26
CA ALA A 726 16.23 -7.11 0.82
C ALA A 726 17.01 -6.31 -0.24
N ASP A 727 17.58 -5.17 0.15
CA ASP A 727 18.56 -4.45 -0.66
C ASP A 727 19.76 -3.97 0.15
N TYR A 728 20.87 -3.78 -0.55
CA TYR A 728 22.09 -3.17 -0.03
C TYR A 728 22.44 -1.94 -0.88
N ARG A 729 22.63 -0.80 -0.20
CA ARG A 729 23.05 0.48 -0.81
C ARG A 729 24.55 0.68 -0.51
N PHE A 730 25.40 0.57 -1.53
CA PHE A 730 26.85 0.65 -1.42
C PHE A 730 27.35 2.09 -1.28
N ALA A 731 28.54 2.26 -0.70
CA ALA A 731 29.17 3.57 -0.48
C ALA A 731 29.47 4.35 -1.78
N ASN A 732 29.59 3.65 -2.91
CA ASN A 732 29.86 4.21 -4.23
C ASN A 732 28.57 4.52 -5.03
N GLY A 733 27.39 4.42 -4.42
CA GLY A 733 26.10 4.68 -5.06
C GLY A 733 25.42 3.47 -5.71
N VAL A 734 26.09 2.31 -5.81
CA VAL A 734 25.43 1.09 -6.33
C VAL A 734 24.33 0.63 -5.38
N LYS A 735 23.20 0.17 -5.94
CA LYS A 735 22.07 -0.44 -5.23
C LYS A 735 21.82 -1.83 -5.77
N LEU A 736 21.79 -2.85 -4.92
CA LEU A 736 21.39 -4.22 -5.30
C LEU A 736 20.23 -4.65 -4.42
N GLY A 737 19.10 -5.02 -5.04
CA GLY A 737 17.91 -5.53 -4.35
C GLY A 737 17.43 -6.86 -4.93
N LEU A 738 16.95 -7.74 -4.05
CA LEU A 738 16.34 -9.02 -4.40
C LEU A 738 15.16 -9.27 -3.46
N GLY A 739 14.05 -9.74 -4.03
CA GLY A 739 12.90 -10.20 -3.27
C GLY A 739 12.32 -11.50 -3.78
N ALA A 740 11.61 -12.20 -2.90
CA ALA A 740 10.86 -13.41 -3.19
C ALA A 740 9.42 -13.25 -2.66
N ARG A 741 8.45 -13.75 -3.42
CA ARG A 741 7.02 -13.80 -3.04
C ARG A 741 6.49 -15.20 -3.31
N PHE A 742 6.03 -15.88 -2.26
CA PHE A 742 5.47 -17.22 -2.27
C PHE A 742 4.00 -17.20 -1.87
N MET A 743 3.19 -17.89 -2.68
CA MET A 743 1.77 -18.13 -2.43
C MET A 743 1.54 -19.64 -2.37
N GLY A 744 0.98 -20.13 -1.27
CA GLY A 744 0.61 -21.54 -1.12
C GLY A 744 -0.52 -21.95 -2.06
N SER A 745 -0.80 -23.25 -2.15
CA SER A 745 -1.93 -23.78 -2.93
C SER A 745 -3.28 -23.44 -2.31
N ASN A 746 -4.30 -23.27 -3.16
CA ASN A 746 -5.71 -23.08 -2.76
C ASN A 746 -6.64 -23.93 -3.67
N ARG A 747 -7.96 -23.77 -3.58
CA ARG A 747 -8.97 -24.48 -4.41
C ARG A 747 -9.77 -23.53 -5.32
N GLY A 748 -9.20 -22.39 -5.68
CA GLY A 748 -9.92 -21.34 -6.39
C GLY A 748 -11.02 -20.67 -5.55
N TYR A 749 -11.80 -19.82 -6.20
CA TYR A 749 -13.01 -19.20 -5.64
C TYR A 749 -14.12 -20.25 -5.39
N GLN A 750 -14.86 -20.14 -4.29
CA GLN A 750 -15.91 -21.08 -3.86
C GLN A 750 -15.50 -22.57 -3.80
N GLN A 751 -14.20 -22.86 -3.70
CA GLN A 751 -13.61 -24.20 -3.91
C GLN A 751 -14.01 -24.87 -5.24
N SER A 752 -14.21 -24.09 -6.31
CA SER A 752 -14.69 -24.57 -7.61
C SER A 752 -13.75 -25.53 -8.34
N THR A 753 -12.42 -25.47 -8.09
CA THR A 753 -11.46 -26.29 -8.84
C THR A 753 -11.44 -27.77 -8.37
N PRO A 754 -11.46 -28.75 -9.28
CA PRO A 754 -11.43 -30.18 -8.92
C PRO A 754 -10.07 -30.63 -8.37
N VAL A 755 -8.98 -29.96 -8.79
CA VAL A 755 -7.62 -30.13 -8.25
C VAL A 755 -7.12 -28.81 -7.66
N PRO A 756 -6.30 -28.80 -6.59
CA PRO A 756 -5.80 -27.56 -6.01
C PRO A 756 -4.96 -26.73 -7.00
N VAL A 757 -5.17 -25.42 -7.03
CA VAL A 757 -4.32 -24.46 -7.75
C VAL A 757 -2.90 -24.55 -7.17
N PRO A 758 -1.85 -24.84 -7.98
CA PRO A 758 -0.50 -25.06 -7.47
C PRO A 758 0.10 -23.83 -6.78
N SER A 759 0.88 -24.08 -5.72
CA SER A 759 1.67 -23.03 -5.06
C SER A 759 2.77 -22.48 -5.99
N TYR A 760 3.02 -21.18 -5.94
CA TYR A 760 4.05 -20.51 -6.74
C TYR A 760 4.98 -19.65 -5.89
N THR A 761 6.23 -19.57 -6.34
CA THR A 761 7.22 -18.57 -5.91
C THR A 761 7.63 -17.76 -7.13
N VAL A 762 7.57 -16.44 -7.03
CA VAL A 762 8.17 -15.49 -7.99
C VAL A 762 9.26 -14.69 -7.28
N PHE A 763 10.22 -14.19 -8.05
CA PHE A 763 11.32 -13.36 -7.56
C PHE A 763 11.28 -12.01 -8.27
N ASP A 764 11.61 -10.94 -7.55
CA ASP A 764 11.73 -9.58 -8.07
C ASP A 764 13.14 -9.05 -7.74
N ALA A 765 13.68 -8.09 -8.50
CA ALA A 765 15.04 -7.60 -8.33
C ALA A 765 15.22 -6.13 -8.73
N LEU A 766 16.28 -5.51 -8.20
CA LEU A 766 16.75 -4.15 -8.49
C LEU A 766 18.26 -4.16 -8.70
N LEU A 767 18.71 -3.54 -9.79
CA LEU A 767 20.08 -3.03 -9.94
C LEU A 767 19.98 -1.51 -10.14
N GLY A 768 20.62 -0.71 -9.29
CA GLY A 768 20.60 0.75 -9.40
C GLY A 768 21.95 1.40 -9.16
N TYR A 769 22.05 2.68 -9.50
CA TYR A 769 23.26 3.47 -9.35
C TYR A 769 22.93 4.94 -9.12
N ASP A 770 23.31 5.47 -7.97
CA ASP A 770 23.17 6.89 -7.59
C ASP A 770 24.50 7.62 -7.78
N PHE A 771 24.50 8.71 -8.55
CA PHE A 771 25.69 9.54 -8.75
C PHE A 771 25.30 11.01 -8.96
N GLU A 772 25.99 11.93 -8.29
CA GLU A 772 25.70 13.37 -8.29
C GLU A 772 24.22 13.71 -8.00
N ARG A 773 23.43 13.91 -9.05
CA ARG A 773 22.00 14.25 -9.05
C ARG A 773 21.12 13.18 -9.72
N TRP A 774 21.73 12.11 -10.24
CA TRP A 774 21.08 11.04 -10.97
C TRP A 774 20.87 9.81 -10.08
N SER A 775 19.69 9.19 -10.19
CA SER A 775 19.40 7.84 -9.73
C SER A 775 18.98 7.00 -10.93
N LEU A 776 19.81 6.01 -11.30
CA LEU A 776 19.46 4.99 -12.27
C LEU A 776 18.92 3.74 -11.56
N ALA A 777 17.91 3.09 -12.14
CA ALA A 777 17.36 1.84 -11.64
C ALA A 777 16.87 0.92 -12.77
N LEU A 778 17.24 -0.35 -12.71
CA LEU A 778 16.71 -1.45 -13.50
C LEU A 778 15.96 -2.39 -12.55
N ASN A 779 14.63 -2.33 -12.58
CA ASN A 779 13.74 -3.18 -11.80
C ASN A 779 13.25 -4.34 -12.67
N LEU A 780 13.24 -5.57 -12.13
CA LEU A 780 12.68 -6.75 -12.78
C LEU A 780 11.68 -7.40 -11.83
N ARG A 781 10.39 -7.47 -12.22
CA ARG A 781 9.36 -8.19 -11.45
C ARG A 781 9.02 -9.50 -12.15
N ASN A 782 8.87 -10.59 -11.40
CA ASN A 782 8.89 -11.97 -11.91
C ASN A 782 10.15 -12.24 -12.77
N LEU A 783 11.34 -12.00 -12.20
CA LEU A 783 12.68 -12.15 -12.78
C LEU A 783 12.89 -13.43 -13.59
N GLY A 784 12.50 -14.58 -13.03
CA GLY A 784 12.57 -15.90 -13.68
C GLY A 784 11.53 -16.11 -14.78
N ASN A 785 10.67 -15.13 -15.05
CA ASN A 785 9.56 -15.17 -15.99
C ASN A 785 8.64 -16.38 -15.81
N ARG A 786 8.42 -16.81 -14.56
CA ARG A 786 7.65 -18.01 -14.22
C ARG A 786 6.26 -17.94 -14.86
N ASN A 787 5.83 -19.01 -15.52
CA ASN A 787 4.43 -19.21 -15.86
C ASN A 787 3.73 -19.84 -14.65
N TYR A 788 2.61 -19.26 -14.20
CA TYR A 788 1.85 -19.76 -13.06
C TYR A 788 0.39 -19.31 -13.15
N VAL A 789 -0.50 -20.14 -12.64
CA VAL A 789 -1.90 -19.79 -12.39
C VAL A 789 -1.96 -19.08 -11.04
N ALA A 790 -2.55 -17.88 -11.00
CA ALA A 790 -2.68 -17.11 -9.77
C ALA A 790 -3.93 -17.53 -8.97
N ASN A 791 -5.03 -17.80 -9.69
CA ASN A 791 -6.32 -18.23 -9.16
C ASN A 791 -7.15 -18.92 -10.26
N CYS A 792 -8.24 -19.59 -9.89
CA CYS A 792 -9.32 -19.99 -10.79
C CYS A 792 -10.69 -19.70 -10.15
N SER A 793 -11.70 -19.50 -10.98
CA SER A 793 -13.09 -19.31 -10.59
C SER A 793 -14.01 -19.80 -11.71
N SER A 794 -15.08 -20.50 -11.35
CA SER A 794 -16.19 -20.78 -12.26
C SER A 794 -15.76 -21.46 -13.58
N GLY A 795 -14.81 -22.41 -13.51
CA GLY A 795 -14.29 -23.12 -14.68
C GLY A 795 -13.23 -22.36 -15.50
N SER A 796 -12.89 -21.13 -15.14
CA SER A 796 -11.81 -20.32 -15.74
C SER A 796 -10.63 -20.14 -14.79
N CYS A 797 -9.41 -20.17 -15.32
CA CYS A 797 -8.16 -19.93 -14.59
C CYS A 797 -7.43 -18.69 -15.11
N TYR A 798 -6.76 -17.98 -14.20
CA TYR A 798 -6.12 -16.70 -14.44
C TYR A 798 -4.61 -16.84 -14.37
N TYR A 799 -3.91 -16.52 -15.46
CA TYR A 799 -2.45 -16.47 -15.43
C TYR A 799 -1.95 -15.28 -14.61
N GLY A 800 -0.92 -15.50 -13.81
CA GLY A 800 -0.21 -14.44 -13.11
C GLY A 800 0.68 -13.61 -14.03
N GLU A 801 1.05 -12.42 -13.56
CA GLU A 801 1.78 -11.43 -14.36
C GLU A 801 3.10 -11.99 -14.93
N PRO A 802 3.40 -11.74 -16.23
CA PRO A 802 4.67 -12.13 -16.84
C PRO A 802 5.83 -11.31 -16.26
N ARG A 803 7.06 -11.60 -16.68
CA ARG A 803 8.20 -10.75 -16.31
C ARG A 803 8.01 -9.33 -16.84
N LYS A 804 7.96 -8.36 -15.93
CA LYS A 804 8.03 -6.92 -16.21
C LYS A 804 9.47 -6.44 -16.01
N VAL A 805 9.98 -5.58 -16.90
CA VAL A 805 11.32 -5.02 -16.85
C VAL A 805 11.23 -3.50 -17.05
N LEU A 806 11.74 -2.73 -16.10
CA LEU A 806 11.67 -1.27 -16.10
C LEU A 806 13.07 -0.69 -15.94
N ALA A 807 13.51 0.12 -16.89
CA ALA A 807 14.73 0.93 -16.80
C ALA A 807 14.34 2.39 -16.54
N THR A 808 14.87 2.97 -15.46
CA THR A 808 14.48 4.28 -14.91
C THR A 808 15.73 5.16 -14.79
N ALA A 809 15.60 6.43 -15.18
CA ALA A 809 16.59 7.46 -14.95
C ALA A 809 15.90 8.69 -14.34
N THR A 810 16.28 9.03 -13.12
CA THR A 810 15.70 10.12 -12.33
C THR A 810 16.77 11.18 -12.04
N TYR A 811 16.47 12.46 -12.27
CA TYR A 811 17.35 13.60 -12.00
C TYR A 811 16.71 14.56 -10.99
N ARG A 812 17.44 14.93 -9.92
CA ARG A 812 16.95 15.73 -8.78
C ARG A 812 17.85 16.96 -8.52
N TRP A 813 17.30 18.18 -8.36
CA TRP A 813 18.10 19.43 -8.31
C TRP A 813 17.49 20.63 -7.57
#